data_AF-A0A2K8XH96-F1
#
_entry.id   AF-A0A2K8XH96-F1
#
_cell.length_a   1.000
_cell.length_b   1.000
_cell.length_c   1.000
_cell.angle_alpha   90.00
_cell.angle_beta   90.00
_cell.angle_gamma   90.00
#
_symmetry.space_group_name_H-M   'P 1'
#
loop_
_entity.id
_entity.type
_entity.pdbx_description
1 polymer ?
#
loop_
_entity_poly.entity_id
_entity_poly.type
_entity_poly.pdbx_seq_one_letter_code
_entity_poly.pdbx_strand_id
1 'polypeptide(L)'
;MKQILLLACCVLFSGFLSAQQKQQNLENSLKTDTKIESYLMNQERQTPSSIKIKPNYSLTIENLPGFLKNTLQINNDAFQFKITDVSKSKIGSEIITFSATYNDVNIAHARYKAFVKEGEVKFVTLEHYNIEQSMNAPVTLSKEHARNKATQHVGADKYVWDVITEQMAKTFDANALSSLEASYVEHFPVGELVYVNDYSSYKAKLKLAYKFNIYASEPVYRANVFVDAQSGKILLADAVIKHANEINEKRDEAKKVVSYAPYFVQASGDTRFAGNRTFETTLSTFTSDAPLGGSVTAYSLDGTINLSSYGVVDDPATPADESLVLNETRSYDGVGGAPVNVNGIPSYSIYDGYSRSAEAQTVAEISDNNWSSAEHLRNDFSLSYPTHNEKKNDDVALDAHWGAEIVVRYWAEKHGRSSHDNKGTKILNYVHFGDAYDNAFWNGTAMTYGDGSYQGGGNPNGSFLPLTSLDVCGHEIGHGVCSATADLVYARESGAMNEGFSDIWAAAVENYVIQIGGTVPPYDPWGIGEQIDERDGGLAPGSADSRALRWMDDPNAAGNPSCYGGSDWAEPECGEPTLANDQCGVHNNSGVLNKWFYLLVTGSGQTLSPGKDKAVVDPSTQDGVDNPGGEAYSVTGLGYAIAEQITFQAELLLTPNAKFEEMRKATLLIAEMNYTSAEVEQVTNAWHAVCVGEKYVTPDANVLLYEASSASLVNEATTTNGCNEVKTITVSITAATVTTAQTANFTFSDSTASLGEDFDISPSSLTFPVSATSNTQQVTVTIYNDAIIEGTEKIQMDFPNDTGIRKHTITIMDDDYVPIVGSGTVELLNETFDVSTTPTGWFVNSEFDANTWLFNGTGPTSTGRAYVVPNLSNTPEPTYDGTVFSSIHLISKPVDARGISNVTVKFDYEAGGENDQTALFDWGEFMYSFDGATYESVEKFATDGSPGGLGPNKVGTFNMVMPALDNKAFTLIWRWYNDSIAAGPYSFSIDNILVTGQAAAVEGDLANSDSETVKTGNQIYFISDQDGGVLGIIENASVDLGCVTLNVEEVGITASYSNITGKHSGKVFKIEADGANASTATYDVTLYFTDAELTGFTDPGALKIIKVSGAIDDASDGSGNYIIAGSLLETNAAQQYRTYKANFTGFSTFALHEPNTLSNTEFETSEFQIYPTLISNNENITVKSVANLIETTSIYSITGALIHTEKVNTNNASVSTVNLAAGMYFLVINKNNTFKFIIK
;
A
#
# COMPACT_ATOMS: atom_id res chain seq x y z
N MET A 1 -8.20 2.84 -64.59
CA MET A 1 -8.84 1.89 -63.63
C MET A 1 -7.84 0.95 -62.97
N LYS A 2 -7.08 0.10 -63.69
CA LYS A 2 -6.09 -0.81 -63.06
C LYS A 2 -5.03 -0.12 -62.19
N GLN A 3 -4.49 1.04 -62.59
CA GLN A 3 -3.54 1.80 -61.77
C GLN A 3 -4.16 2.46 -60.53
N ILE A 4 -5.45 2.82 -60.58
CA ILE A 4 -6.18 3.39 -59.42
C ILE A 4 -6.51 2.28 -58.42
N LEU A 5 -6.85 1.08 -58.90
CA LEU A 5 -7.04 -0.10 -58.06
C LEU A 5 -5.73 -0.56 -57.40
N LEU A 6 -4.60 -0.49 -58.13
CA LEU A 6 -3.29 -0.87 -57.60
C LEU A 6 -2.81 0.13 -56.53
N LEU A 7 -3.05 1.43 -56.74
CA LEU A 7 -2.70 2.47 -55.76
C LEU A 7 -3.60 2.37 -54.51
N ALA A 8 -4.89 2.11 -54.67
CA ALA A 8 -5.81 1.86 -53.56
C ALA A 8 -5.44 0.59 -52.77
N CYS A 9 -5.08 -0.51 -53.46
CA CYS A 9 -4.57 -1.71 -52.80
C CYS A 9 -3.25 -1.47 -52.07
N CYS A 10 -2.29 -0.74 -52.66
CA CYS A 10 -1.01 -0.43 -51.99
C CYS A 10 -1.20 0.46 -50.75
N VAL A 11 -2.09 1.45 -50.80
CA VAL A 11 -2.39 2.34 -49.65
C VAL A 11 -3.12 1.58 -48.53
N LEU A 12 -4.05 0.69 -48.87
CA LEU A 12 -4.71 -0.19 -47.90
C LEU A 12 -3.73 -1.21 -47.29
N PHE A 13 -2.82 -1.77 -48.08
CA PHE A 13 -1.80 -2.71 -47.58
C PHE A 13 -0.78 -2.02 -46.67
N SER A 14 -0.37 -0.78 -46.99
CA SER A 14 0.55 -0.01 -46.14
C SER A 14 -0.08 0.43 -44.82
N GLY A 15 -1.37 0.79 -44.81
CA GLY A 15 -2.09 1.16 -43.59
C GLY A 15 -2.27 -0.04 -42.64
N PHE A 16 -2.61 -1.21 -43.18
CA PHE A 16 -2.69 -2.47 -42.42
C PHE A 16 -1.34 -2.86 -41.81
N LEU A 17 -0.25 -2.77 -42.59
CA LEU A 17 1.10 -3.05 -42.10
C LEU A 17 1.51 -2.11 -40.96
N SER A 18 1.19 -0.81 -41.03
CA SER A 18 1.56 0.17 -39.99
C SER A 18 0.82 -0.03 -38.66
N ALA A 19 -0.47 -0.38 -38.69
CA ALA A 19 -1.25 -0.62 -37.47
C ALA A 19 -0.82 -1.93 -36.77
N GLN A 20 -0.62 -2.98 -37.57
CA GLN A 20 -0.12 -4.27 -37.08
C GLN A 20 1.30 -4.15 -36.50
N GLN A 21 2.15 -3.32 -37.11
CA GLN A 21 3.48 -3.02 -36.59
C GLN A 21 3.44 -2.21 -35.29
N LYS A 22 2.50 -1.25 -35.13
CA LYS A 22 2.34 -0.47 -33.89
C LYS A 22 1.84 -1.33 -32.72
N GLN A 23 0.84 -2.19 -32.94
CA GLN A 23 0.38 -3.18 -31.96
C GLN A 23 1.51 -4.13 -31.56
N GLN A 24 2.22 -4.67 -32.53
CA GLN A 24 3.32 -5.60 -32.28
C GLN A 24 4.48 -4.92 -31.54
N ASN A 25 4.74 -3.63 -31.78
CA ASN A 25 5.72 -2.85 -31.01
C ASN A 25 5.29 -2.60 -29.57
N LEU A 26 4.01 -2.28 -29.31
CA LEU A 26 3.48 -2.13 -27.95
C LEU A 26 3.53 -3.46 -27.18
N GLU A 27 3.06 -4.54 -27.80
CA GLU A 27 3.07 -5.86 -27.17
C GLU A 27 4.50 -6.37 -26.94
N ASN A 28 5.43 -6.14 -27.89
CA ASN A 28 6.84 -6.44 -27.68
C ASN A 28 7.42 -5.62 -26.53
N SER A 29 7.08 -4.32 -26.43
CA SER A 29 7.48 -3.46 -25.31
C SER A 29 7.02 -4.06 -23.98
N LEU A 30 5.74 -4.43 -23.86
CA LEU A 30 5.18 -5.08 -22.68
C LEU A 30 5.90 -6.39 -22.33
N LYS A 31 6.21 -7.24 -23.34
CA LYS A 31 6.95 -8.49 -23.15
C LYS A 31 8.38 -8.30 -22.67
N THR A 32 9.04 -7.25 -23.14
CA THR A 32 10.46 -6.99 -22.83
C THR A 32 10.66 -6.07 -21.63
N ASP A 33 9.60 -5.43 -21.13
CA ASP A 33 9.69 -4.52 -20.01
C ASP A 33 10.09 -5.29 -18.75
N THR A 34 11.23 -4.90 -18.17
CA THR A 34 11.79 -5.58 -17.01
C THR A 34 10.92 -5.43 -15.76
N LYS A 35 9.96 -4.49 -15.75
CA LYS A 35 9.08 -4.14 -14.63
C LYS A 35 7.73 -4.88 -14.66
N ILE A 36 7.35 -5.44 -15.81
CA ILE A 36 6.05 -6.09 -16.02
C ILE A 36 6.20 -7.61 -15.85
N GLU A 37 5.37 -8.21 -15.00
CA GLU A 37 5.34 -9.66 -14.77
C GLU A 37 4.48 -10.36 -15.82
N SER A 38 3.26 -9.85 -16.01
CA SER A 38 2.30 -10.34 -17.00
C SER A 38 1.33 -9.24 -17.40
N TYR A 39 0.62 -9.43 -18.51
CA TYR A 39 -0.39 -8.48 -19.00
C TYR A 39 -1.46 -9.24 -19.80
N LEU A 40 -2.64 -8.64 -19.94
CA LEU A 40 -3.71 -9.12 -20.81
C LEU A 40 -3.97 -8.08 -21.90
N MET A 41 -4.05 -8.48 -23.16
CA MET A 41 -4.37 -7.57 -24.27
C MET A 41 -5.85 -7.66 -24.62
N ASN A 42 -6.52 -6.52 -24.68
CA ASN A 42 -7.86 -6.43 -25.25
C ASN A 42 -7.76 -6.40 -26.78
N GLN A 43 -8.37 -7.37 -27.46
CA GLN A 43 -8.24 -7.55 -28.91
C GLN A 43 -8.95 -6.45 -29.73
N GLU A 44 -10.01 -5.84 -29.19
CA GLU A 44 -10.79 -4.81 -29.87
C GLU A 44 -10.09 -3.45 -29.83
N ARG A 45 -9.51 -3.10 -28.68
CA ARG A 45 -8.76 -1.85 -28.46
C ARG A 45 -7.31 -1.94 -28.93
N GLN A 46 -6.77 -3.16 -29.00
CA GLN A 46 -5.35 -3.45 -29.26
C GLN A 46 -4.41 -2.81 -28.23
N THR A 47 -4.87 -2.70 -26.99
CA THR A 47 -4.15 -2.15 -25.84
C THR A 47 -4.27 -3.12 -24.67
N PRO A 48 -3.37 -3.08 -23.68
CA PRO A 48 -3.52 -3.91 -22.49
C PRO A 48 -4.80 -3.53 -21.74
N SER A 49 -5.46 -4.53 -21.15
CA SER A 49 -6.56 -4.40 -20.20
C SER A 49 -6.17 -4.72 -18.77
N SER A 50 -5.06 -5.43 -18.58
CA SER A 50 -4.40 -5.55 -17.28
C SER A 50 -2.88 -5.60 -17.43
N ILE A 51 -2.18 -5.08 -16.43
CA ILE A 51 -0.72 -5.11 -16.31
C ILE A 51 -0.40 -5.48 -14.85
N LYS A 52 0.27 -6.62 -14.65
CA LYS A 52 0.78 -7.05 -13.35
C LYS A 52 2.23 -6.62 -13.20
N ILE A 53 2.55 -5.99 -12.07
CA ILE A 53 3.88 -5.45 -11.78
C ILE A 53 4.73 -6.56 -11.13
N LYS A 54 6.02 -6.62 -11.47
CA LYS A 54 6.92 -7.60 -10.84
C LYS A 54 7.11 -7.28 -9.36
N PRO A 55 7.23 -8.30 -8.48
CA PRO A 55 7.41 -8.08 -7.04
C PRO A 55 8.64 -7.26 -6.66
N ASN A 56 9.68 -7.24 -7.50
CA ASN A 56 10.94 -6.52 -7.25
C ASN A 56 10.96 -5.10 -7.82
N TYR A 57 9.85 -4.60 -8.37
CA TYR A 57 9.74 -3.24 -8.87
C TYR A 57 8.70 -2.47 -8.05
N SER A 58 9.17 -1.52 -7.25
CA SER A 58 8.30 -0.64 -6.47
C SER A 58 7.66 0.40 -7.39
N LEU A 59 6.34 0.28 -7.57
CA LEU A 59 5.52 1.25 -8.29
C LEU A 59 4.55 1.88 -7.29
N THR A 60 4.59 3.20 -7.14
CA THR A 60 3.71 3.97 -6.25
C THR A 60 2.62 4.66 -7.07
N ILE A 61 1.62 5.22 -6.39
CA ILE A 61 0.55 5.98 -7.05
C ILE A 61 1.06 7.26 -7.71
N GLU A 62 2.08 7.89 -7.15
CA GLU A 62 2.67 9.12 -7.67
C GLU A 62 3.39 8.88 -9.01
N ASN A 63 4.13 7.78 -9.14
CA ASN A 63 4.89 7.46 -10.34
C ASN A 63 4.09 6.60 -11.36
N LEU A 64 2.89 6.14 -11.00
CA LEU A 64 2.00 5.38 -11.87
C LEU A 64 1.62 6.09 -13.18
N PRO A 65 1.22 7.39 -13.21
CA PRO A 65 0.93 8.06 -14.48
C PRO A 65 2.12 8.07 -15.44
N GLY A 66 3.32 8.32 -14.93
CA GLY A 66 4.56 8.28 -15.73
C GLY A 66 4.87 6.88 -16.25
N PHE A 67 4.70 5.86 -15.40
CA PHE A 67 4.78 4.45 -15.79
C PHE A 67 3.78 4.13 -16.91
N LEU A 68 2.50 4.49 -16.75
CA LEU A 68 1.47 4.23 -17.76
C LEU A 68 1.74 4.96 -19.07
N LYS A 69 2.21 6.22 -19.05
CA LYS A 69 2.60 6.94 -20.27
C LYS A 69 3.69 6.20 -21.04
N ASN A 70 4.73 5.74 -20.35
CA ASN A 70 5.83 4.99 -20.95
C ASN A 70 5.36 3.64 -21.49
N THR A 71 4.65 2.88 -20.65
CA THR A 71 4.16 1.53 -20.97
C THR A 71 3.18 1.52 -22.14
N LEU A 72 2.30 2.52 -22.22
CA LEU A 72 1.32 2.68 -23.29
C LEU A 72 1.85 3.48 -24.50
N GLN A 73 3.13 3.88 -24.48
CA GLN A 73 3.78 4.66 -25.54
C GLN A 73 3.05 5.98 -25.87
N ILE A 74 2.57 6.66 -24.83
CA ILE A 74 1.85 7.94 -24.92
C ILE A 74 2.88 9.08 -25.00
N ASN A 75 3.28 9.44 -26.22
CA ASN A 75 4.24 10.53 -26.47
C ASN A 75 3.56 11.89 -26.66
N ASN A 76 2.51 12.18 -25.89
CA ASN A 76 1.67 13.36 -26.12
C ASN A 76 1.26 14.02 -24.81
N ASP A 77 1.76 15.23 -24.57
CA ASP A 77 1.49 16.03 -23.37
C ASP A 77 0.02 16.48 -23.27
N ALA A 78 -0.74 16.42 -24.37
CA ALA A 78 -2.17 16.67 -24.32
C ALA A 78 -2.96 15.54 -23.64
N PHE A 79 -2.35 14.36 -23.43
CA PHE A 79 -2.96 13.24 -22.72
C PHE A 79 -2.63 13.31 -21.23
N GLN A 80 -3.65 13.43 -20.38
CA GLN A 80 -3.48 13.58 -18.93
C GLN A 80 -4.30 12.55 -18.17
N PHE A 81 -3.77 12.10 -17.02
CA PHE A 81 -4.47 11.25 -16.07
C PHE A 81 -4.96 12.10 -14.91
N LYS A 82 -6.15 11.80 -14.39
CA LYS A 82 -6.71 12.47 -13.21
C LYS A 82 -7.32 11.45 -12.27
N ILE A 83 -6.90 11.45 -11.00
CA ILE A 83 -7.54 10.65 -9.95
C ILE A 83 -9.00 11.09 -9.81
N THR A 84 -9.91 10.14 -9.83
CA THR A 84 -11.35 10.38 -9.71
C THR A 84 -11.98 9.66 -8.53
N ASP A 85 -11.36 8.59 -8.03
CA ASP A 85 -11.87 7.83 -6.89
C ASP A 85 -10.74 7.09 -6.15
N VAL A 86 -10.91 6.93 -4.84
CA VAL A 86 -10.05 6.14 -3.95
C VAL A 86 -10.96 5.26 -3.10
N SER A 87 -10.95 3.97 -3.38
CA SER A 87 -11.78 2.98 -2.68
C SER A 87 -10.91 2.10 -1.79
N LYS A 88 -11.28 1.91 -0.52
CA LYS A 88 -10.57 1.01 0.41
C LYS A 88 -11.40 -0.23 0.70
N SER A 89 -10.76 -1.38 0.69
CA SER A 89 -11.38 -2.66 1.07
C SER A 89 -11.23 -2.94 2.56
N LYS A 90 -12.16 -3.72 3.15
CA LYS A 90 -12.06 -4.19 4.54
C LYS A 90 -10.84 -5.05 4.83
N ILE A 91 -10.25 -5.68 3.81
CA ILE A 91 -9.04 -6.51 3.96
C ILE A 91 -7.73 -5.73 3.77
N GLY A 92 -7.79 -4.39 3.75
CA GLY A 92 -6.61 -3.51 3.78
C GLY A 92 -5.98 -3.18 2.43
N SER A 93 -6.57 -3.63 1.31
CA SER A 93 -6.17 -3.19 -0.04
C SER A 93 -6.92 -1.92 -0.47
N GLU A 94 -6.29 -1.09 -1.30
CA GLU A 94 -6.85 0.14 -1.83
C GLU A 94 -6.92 0.09 -3.37
N ILE A 95 -7.91 0.73 -3.97
CA ILE A 95 -8.08 0.84 -5.41
C ILE A 95 -8.15 2.32 -5.78
N ILE A 96 -7.19 2.76 -6.60
CA ILE A 96 -7.11 4.14 -7.08
C ILE A 96 -7.57 4.19 -8.53
N THR A 97 -8.63 4.96 -8.80
CA THR A 97 -9.20 5.10 -10.13
C THR A 97 -8.76 6.42 -10.76
N PHE A 98 -8.21 6.33 -11.97
CA PHE A 98 -7.89 7.47 -12.82
C PHE A 98 -8.82 7.52 -14.03
N SER A 99 -9.23 8.73 -14.40
CA SER A 99 -9.77 9.06 -15.72
C SER A 99 -8.67 9.61 -16.63
N ALA A 100 -8.93 9.67 -17.94
CA ALA A 100 -8.02 10.30 -18.90
C ALA A 100 -8.69 11.41 -19.71
N THR A 101 -7.93 12.46 -20.01
CA THR A 101 -8.33 13.55 -20.92
C THR A 101 -7.34 13.64 -22.08
N TYR A 102 -7.81 14.18 -23.21
CA TYR A 102 -6.98 14.52 -24.37
C TYR A 102 -7.35 15.92 -24.87
N ASN A 103 -6.40 16.86 -24.94
CA ASN A 103 -6.67 18.28 -25.22
C ASN A 103 -7.74 18.89 -24.29
N ASP A 104 -7.66 18.61 -22.99
CA ASP A 104 -8.63 19.01 -21.95
C ASP A 104 -10.07 18.51 -22.18
N VAL A 105 -10.27 17.60 -23.14
CA VAL A 105 -11.55 16.94 -23.40
C VAL A 105 -11.50 15.54 -22.80
N ASN A 106 -12.48 15.21 -21.99
CA ASN A 106 -12.58 13.91 -21.33
C ASN A 106 -12.66 12.77 -22.36
N ILE A 107 -11.92 11.68 -22.14
CA ILE A 107 -12.09 10.44 -22.89
C ILE A 107 -13.08 9.59 -22.10
N ALA A 108 -14.33 9.60 -22.54
CA ALA A 108 -15.39 8.81 -21.94
C ALA A 108 -14.97 7.34 -21.88
N HIS A 109 -15.28 6.71 -20.75
CA HIS A 109 -14.96 5.31 -20.42
C HIS A 109 -13.48 4.95 -20.25
N ALA A 110 -12.53 5.84 -20.59
CA ALA A 110 -11.13 5.61 -20.26
C ALA A 110 -10.93 5.65 -18.74
N ARG A 111 -10.70 4.47 -18.16
CA ARG A 111 -10.48 4.24 -16.73
C ARG A 111 -9.22 3.42 -16.53
N TYR A 112 -8.44 3.77 -15.52
CA TYR A 112 -7.23 3.06 -15.11
C TYR A 112 -7.32 2.85 -13.62
N LYS A 113 -7.36 1.60 -13.17
CA LYS A 113 -7.64 1.25 -11.79
C LYS A 113 -6.47 0.48 -11.23
N ALA A 114 -5.78 1.10 -10.29
CA ALA A 114 -4.59 0.55 -9.66
C ALA A 114 -4.97 -0.16 -8.37
N PHE A 115 -4.64 -1.44 -8.27
CA PHE A 115 -4.73 -2.18 -7.02
C PHE A 115 -3.47 -1.94 -6.20
N VAL A 116 -3.65 -1.33 -5.03
CA VAL A 116 -2.59 -0.94 -4.10
C VAL A 116 -2.65 -1.80 -2.85
N LYS A 117 -1.50 -2.32 -2.47
CA LYS A 117 -1.33 -3.06 -1.22
C LYS A 117 0.03 -2.71 -0.63
N GLU A 118 0.06 -2.43 0.67
CA GLU A 118 1.29 -2.03 1.38
C GLU A 118 1.96 -0.79 0.74
N GLY A 119 1.16 0.19 0.29
CA GLY A 119 1.66 1.43 -0.32
C GLY A 119 2.11 1.31 -1.78
N GLU A 120 2.07 0.10 -2.37
CA GLU A 120 2.54 -0.16 -3.72
C GLU A 120 1.46 -0.67 -4.67
N VAL A 121 1.54 -0.25 -5.93
CA VAL A 121 0.70 -0.73 -7.03
C VAL A 121 1.17 -2.13 -7.45
N LYS A 122 0.35 -3.14 -7.17
CA LYS A 122 0.66 -4.54 -7.53
C LYS A 122 0.21 -4.87 -8.96
N PHE A 123 -0.91 -4.32 -9.39
CA PHE A 123 -1.36 -4.41 -10.77
C PHE A 123 -2.31 -3.26 -11.12
N VAL A 124 -2.51 -3.07 -12.42
CA VAL A 124 -3.43 -2.07 -12.97
C VAL A 124 -4.35 -2.74 -13.96
N THR A 125 -5.66 -2.55 -13.82
CA THR A 125 -6.64 -2.81 -14.87
C THR A 125 -6.92 -1.50 -15.62
N LEU A 126 -7.14 -1.56 -16.93
CA LEU A 126 -7.23 -0.33 -17.71
C LEU A 126 -8.04 -0.45 -19.00
N GLU A 127 -8.63 0.67 -19.35
CA GLU A 127 -9.33 0.93 -20.60
C GLU A 127 -8.61 2.07 -21.32
N HIS A 128 -7.62 1.70 -22.11
CA HIS A 128 -6.86 2.65 -22.92
C HIS A 128 -7.35 2.68 -24.37
N TYR A 129 -7.34 3.87 -24.97
CA TYR A 129 -7.67 4.07 -26.37
C TYR A 129 -6.54 4.78 -27.09
N ASN A 130 -6.12 4.24 -28.22
CA ASN A 130 -5.12 4.85 -29.07
C ASN A 130 -5.61 6.19 -29.65
N ILE A 131 -4.82 7.25 -29.49
CA ILE A 131 -5.12 8.56 -30.07
C ILE A 131 -4.80 8.58 -31.57
N GLU A 132 -5.81 8.86 -32.40
CA GLU A 132 -5.67 8.97 -33.85
C GLU A 132 -5.67 10.43 -34.33
N GLN A 133 -4.98 10.74 -35.43
CA GLN A 133 -4.92 12.10 -35.97
C GLN A 133 -6.31 12.68 -36.34
N SER A 134 -7.28 11.81 -36.68
CA SER A 134 -8.67 12.20 -36.92
C SER A 134 -9.41 12.73 -35.68
N MET A 135 -8.86 12.53 -34.48
CA MET A 135 -9.42 13.08 -33.24
C MET A 135 -9.21 14.59 -33.12
N ASN A 136 -8.20 15.16 -33.80
CA ASN A 136 -7.95 16.62 -33.82
C ASN A 136 -8.86 17.37 -34.82
N ALA A 137 -9.89 16.72 -35.36
CA ALA A 137 -10.81 17.36 -36.27
C ALA A 137 -11.64 18.43 -35.55
N PRO A 138 -11.83 19.62 -36.14
CA PRO A 138 -12.57 20.70 -35.51
C PRO A 138 -14.04 20.32 -35.34
N VAL A 139 -14.67 20.83 -34.28
CA VAL A 139 -16.11 20.74 -34.09
C VAL A 139 -16.81 21.54 -35.20
N THR A 140 -17.62 20.86 -36.02
CA THR A 140 -18.39 21.51 -37.11
C THR A 140 -19.88 21.61 -36.81
N LEU A 141 -20.40 20.77 -35.90
CA LEU A 141 -21.78 20.81 -35.46
C LEU A 141 -21.90 21.67 -34.20
N SER A 142 -22.83 22.64 -34.17
CA SER A 142 -23.03 23.42 -32.94
C SER A 142 -23.66 22.55 -31.84
N LYS A 143 -23.36 22.85 -30.57
CA LYS A 143 -23.95 22.20 -29.39
C LYS A 143 -25.48 22.14 -29.45
N GLU A 144 -26.13 23.20 -29.96
CA GLU A 144 -27.59 23.23 -30.15
C GLU A 144 -28.08 22.25 -31.21
N HIS A 145 -27.42 22.19 -32.37
CA HIS A 145 -27.79 21.22 -33.41
C HIS A 145 -27.52 19.78 -32.95
N ALA A 146 -26.45 19.54 -32.20
CA ALA A 146 -26.14 18.23 -31.62
C ALA A 146 -27.19 17.81 -30.56
N ARG A 147 -27.61 18.74 -29.69
CA ARG A 147 -28.72 18.49 -28.74
C ARG A 147 -30.00 18.13 -29.49
N ASN A 148 -30.31 18.86 -30.57
CA ASN A 148 -31.49 18.57 -31.39
C ASN A 148 -31.41 17.17 -32.05
N LYS A 149 -30.20 16.68 -32.36
CA LYS A 149 -30.01 15.29 -32.82
C LYS A 149 -30.22 14.28 -31.69
N ALA A 150 -29.68 14.55 -30.50
CA ALA A 150 -29.89 13.71 -29.32
C ALA A 150 -31.38 13.60 -28.97
N THR A 151 -32.10 14.73 -28.92
CA THR A 151 -33.54 14.72 -28.67
C THR A 151 -34.31 14.09 -29.82
N GLN A 152 -33.96 14.34 -31.09
CA GLN A 152 -34.58 13.63 -32.23
C GLN A 152 -34.40 12.11 -32.19
N HIS A 153 -33.25 11.63 -31.70
CA HIS A 153 -33.00 10.19 -31.55
C HIS A 153 -33.86 9.56 -30.48
N VAL A 154 -34.00 10.22 -29.33
CA VAL A 154 -34.91 9.77 -28.26
C VAL A 154 -36.37 9.92 -28.69
N GLY A 155 -36.68 10.98 -29.46
CA GLY A 155 -37.99 11.19 -30.07
C GLY A 155 -39.12 11.40 -29.05
N ALA A 156 -38.83 11.98 -27.89
CA ALA A 156 -39.82 12.10 -26.82
C ALA A 156 -40.81 13.24 -27.05
N ASP A 157 -42.07 13.03 -26.64
CA ASP A 157 -43.13 14.02 -26.67
C ASP A 157 -42.92 15.11 -25.62
N LYS A 158 -42.38 14.72 -24.46
CA LYS A 158 -42.10 15.64 -23.37
C LYS A 158 -40.82 15.29 -22.65
N TYR A 159 -39.91 16.26 -22.54
CA TYR A 159 -38.72 16.12 -21.72
C TYR A 159 -38.90 16.72 -20.33
N VAL A 160 -38.10 16.27 -19.37
CA VAL A 160 -38.19 16.75 -17.98
C VAL A 160 -38.03 18.27 -17.90
N TRP A 161 -37.13 18.87 -18.68
CA TRP A 161 -36.96 20.34 -18.71
C TRP A 161 -38.16 21.08 -19.33
N ASP A 162 -38.91 20.45 -20.24
CA ASP A 162 -40.15 21.02 -20.78
C ASP A 162 -41.24 21.01 -19.69
N VAL A 163 -41.33 19.92 -18.90
CA VAL A 163 -42.21 19.84 -17.72
C VAL A 163 -41.88 20.95 -16.72
N ILE A 164 -40.60 21.18 -16.43
CA ILE A 164 -40.16 22.23 -15.49
C ILE A 164 -40.54 23.62 -16.03
N THR A 165 -40.27 23.89 -17.31
CA THR A 165 -40.57 25.18 -17.95
C THR A 165 -42.06 25.51 -17.90
N GLU A 166 -42.92 24.52 -18.20
CA GLU A 166 -44.38 24.69 -18.08
C GLU A 166 -44.85 24.99 -16.66
N GLN A 167 -44.13 24.50 -15.65
CA GLN A 167 -44.46 24.71 -14.24
C GLN A 167 -43.97 26.05 -13.73
N MET A 168 -42.79 26.49 -14.15
CA MET A 168 -42.29 27.85 -13.89
C MET A 168 -43.32 28.88 -14.39
N ALA A 169 -43.88 28.68 -15.58
CA ALA A 169 -44.92 29.56 -16.14
C ALA A 169 -46.25 29.58 -15.32
N LYS A 170 -46.47 28.59 -14.45
CA LYS A 170 -47.69 28.42 -13.63
C LYS A 170 -47.46 28.71 -12.14
N THR A 171 -46.23 29.05 -11.74
CA THR A 171 -45.83 29.23 -10.34
C THR A 171 -45.59 30.71 -10.06
N PHE A 172 -46.28 31.25 -9.05
CA PHE A 172 -46.18 32.65 -8.64
C PHE A 172 -45.48 32.84 -7.28
N ASP A 173 -45.17 31.74 -6.59
CA ASP A 173 -44.40 31.75 -5.36
C ASP A 173 -42.90 31.85 -5.67
N ALA A 174 -42.20 32.80 -5.06
CA ALA A 174 -40.81 33.11 -5.38
C ALA A 174 -39.83 32.01 -4.98
N ASN A 175 -40.08 31.32 -3.86
CA ASN A 175 -39.22 30.24 -3.39
C ASN A 175 -39.39 28.99 -4.27
N ALA A 176 -40.64 28.64 -4.59
CA ALA A 176 -40.95 27.55 -5.50
C ALA A 176 -40.42 27.82 -6.93
N LEU A 177 -40.43 29.07 -7.39
CA LEU A 177 -39.86 29.44 -8.68
C LEU A 177 -38.33 29.27 -8.69
N SER A 178 -37.64 29.69 -7.63
CA SER A 178 -36.19 29.49 -7.47
C SER A 178 -35.81 28.01 -7.47
N SER A 179 -36.58 27.15 -6.76
CA SER A 179 -36.37 25.69 -6.79
C SER A 179 -36.60 25.08 -8.17
N LEU A 180 -37.60 25.57 -8.92
CA LEU A 180 -37.87 25.12 -10.29
C LEU A 180 -36.78 25.59 -11.27
N GLU A 181 -36.24 26.79 -11.10
CA GLU A 181 -35.10 27.29 -11.89
C GLU A 181 -33.85 26.44 -11.66
N ALA A 182 -33.56 26.08 -10.40
CA ALA A 182 -32.46 25.18 -10.07
C ALA A 182 -32.66 23.78 -10.69
N SER A 183 -33.86 23.22 -10.57
CA SER A 183 -34.22 21.94 -11.20
C SER A 183 -34.09 22.00 -12.73
N TYR A 184 -34.47 23.12 -13.37
CA TYR A 184 -34.34 23.29 -14.81
C TYR A 184 -32.87 23.23 -15.23
N VAL A 185 -32.00 23.97 -14.53
CA VAL A 185 -30.56 24.01 -14.82
C VAL A 185 -29.93 22.62 -14.67
N GLU A 186 -30.34 21.87 -13.65
CA GLU A 186 -29.87 20.50 -13.39
C GLU A 186 -30.28 19.51 -14.49
N HIS A 187 -31.53 19.60 -14.96
CA HIS A 187 -32.10 18.61 -15.88
C HIS A 187 -32.01 19.02 -17.35
N PHE A 188 -31.65 20.27 -17.65
CA PHE A 188 -31.48 20.73 -19.01
C PHE A 188 -30.19 20.14 -19.62
N PRO A 189 -30.26 19.51 -20.82
CA PRO A 189 -29.13 18.79 -21.39
C PRO A 189 -28.08 19.78 -21.92
N VAL A 190 -27.11 20.11 -21.07
CA VAL A 190 -25.93 20.88 -21.45
C VAL A 190 -24.93 19.91 -22.06
N GLY A 191 -24.65 20.07 -23.36
CA GLY A 191 -23.68 19.19 -24.04
C GLY A 191 -22.28 19.32 -23.47
N GLU A 192 -21.63 18.23 -23.14
CA GLU A 192 -20.21 18.20 -22.80
C GLU A 192 -19.43 17.66 -24.00
N LEU A 193 -18.31 18.28 -24.38
CA LEU A 193 -17.44 17.66 -25.38
C LEU A 193 -16.67 16.52 -24.73
N VAL A 194 -16.68 15.35 -25.38
CA VAL A 194 -15.97 14.15 -24.95
C VAL A 194 -15.42 13.40 -26.15
N TYR A 195 -14.39 12.59 -25.96
CA TYR A 195 -14.07 11.50 -26.88
C TYR A 195 -14.76 10.23 -26.42
N VAL A 196 -15.47 9.55 -27.31
CA VAL A 196 -16.15 8.28 -27.00
C VAL A 196 -16.02 7.33 -28.18
N ASN A 197 -16.08 6.03 -27.90
CA ASN A 197 -16.09 5.01 -28.94
C ASN A 197 -17.37 5.08 -29.79
N ASP A 198 -17.28 4.71 -31.08
CA ASP A 198 -18.43 4.53 -31.98
C ASP A 198 -18.94 3.09 -31.88
N TYR A 199 -20.00 2.86 -31.08
CA TYR A 199 -20.56 1.53 -30.79
C TYR A 199 -21.33 0.90 -31.96
N SER A 200 -21.51 1.64 -33.05
CA SER A 200 -22.03 1.05 -34.30
C SER A 200 -20.96 0.27 -35.08
N SER A 201 -19.70 0.33 -34.65
CA SER A 201 -18.58 -0.37 -35.29
C SER A 201 -17.89 -1.30 -34.31
N TYR A 202 -17.46 -2.46 -34.80
CA TYR A 202 -16.80 -3.49 -33.99
C TYR A 202 -15.45 -3.05 -33.42
N LYS A 203 -14.65 -2.31 -34.20
CA LYS A 203 -13.34 -1.84 -33.73
C LYS A 203 -13.48 -0.55 -32.95
N ALA A 204 -12.76 -0.45 -31.83
CA ALA A 204 -12.70 0.77 -31.05
C ALA A 204 -12.23 1.94 -31.92
N LYS A 205 -13.11 2.93 -32.12
CA LYS A 205 -12.85 4.12 -32.92
C LYS A 205 -13.38 5.34 -32.19
N LEU A 206 -12.47 6.02 -31.50
CA LEU A 206 -12.81 7.25 -30.80
C LEU A 206 -13.25 8.35 -31.76
N LYS A 207 -14.31 9.06 -31.35
CA LYS A 207 -14.90 10.20 -32.02
C LYS A 207 -15.07 11.33 -31.04
N LEU A 208 -14.78 12.55 -31.49
CA LEU A 208 -15.17 13.75 -30.74
C LEU A 208 -16.69 13.90 -30.83
N ALA A 209 -17.34 13.96 -29.67
CA ALA A 209 -18.78 13.91 -29.53
C ALA A 209 -19.26 14.90 -28.47
N TYR A 210 -20.55 15.26 -28.55
CA TYR A 210 -21.26 15.87 -27.45
C TYR A 210 -21.96 14.78 -26.63
N LYS A 211 -21.67 14.70 -25.34
CA LYS A 211 -22.43 13.92 -24.35
C LYS A 211 -23.58 14.78 -23.81
N PHE A 212 -24.79 14.25 -23.84
CA PHE A 212 -25.98 14.87 -23.24
C PHE A 212 -26.64 13.89 -22.28
N ASN A 213 -26.93 14.30 -21.05
CA ASN A 213 -27.87 13.57 -20.21
C ASN A 213 -29.28 13.89 -20.71
N ILE A 214 -29.89 12.97 -21.46
CA ILE A 214 -31.23 13.16 -21.99
C ILE A 214 -32.21 12.47 -21.06
N TYR A 215 -33.00 13.27 -20.35
CA TYR A 215 -34.06 12.79 -19.46
C TYR A 215 -35.43 13.16 -20.04
N ALA A 216 -36.13 12.16 -20.57
CA ALA A 216 -37.47 12.30 -21.07
C ALA A 216 -38.49 11.91 -20.00
N SER A 217 -39.56 12.70 -19.92
CA SER A 217 -40.72 12.37 -19.11
C SER A 217 -41.73 11.57 -19.90
N GLU A 218 -41.96 11.80 -21.19
CA GLU A 218 -42.95 11.06 -21.98
C GLU A 218 -42.37 10.79 -23.37
N PRO A 219 -42.03 9.53 -23.69
CA PRO A 219 -41.78 8.40 -22.78
C PRO A 219 -40.76 8.69 -21.65
N VAL A 220 -40.87 8.02 -20.50
CA VAL A 220 -39.78 7.83 -19.52
C VAL A 220 -38.60 7.19 -20.19
N TYR A 221 -37.50 7.91 -20.12
CA TYR A 221 -36.22 7.46 -20.63
C TYR A 221 -35.14 8.33 -20.01
N ARG A 222 -34.04 7.74 -19.59
CA ARG A 222 -32.85 8.51 -19.20
C ARG A 222 -31.61 7.81 -19.72
N ALA A 223 -30.77 8.53 -20.44
CA ALA A 223 -29.50 8.02 -20.94
C ALA A 223 -28.48 9.14 -21.13
N ASN A 224 -27.20 8.79 -21.06
CA ASN A 224 -26.14 9.61 -21.61
C ASN A 224 -26.06 9.35 -23.13
N VAL A 225 -26.55 10.30 -23.93
CA VAL A 225 -26.57 10.21 -25.40
C VAL A 225 -25.36 10.92 -25.97
N PHE A 226 -24.56 10.21 -26.75
CA PHE A 226 -23.34 10.70 -27.35
C PHE A 226 -23.55 10.96 -28.85
N VAL A 227 -23.35 12.22 -29.28
CA VAL A 227 -23.59 12.67 -30.66
C VAL A 227 -22.28 13.11 -31.30
N ASP A 228 -21.88 12.50 -32.41
CA ASP A 228 -20.68 12.86 -33.17
C ASP A 228 -20.69 14.36 -33.52
N ALA A 229 -19.64 15.06 -33.09
CA ALA A 229 -19.54 16.53 -33.16
C ALA A 229 -19.29 17.07 -34.58
N GLN A 230 -19.18 16.18 -35.58
CA GLN A 230 -19.02 16.54 -36.99
C GLN A 230 -20.27 16.21 -37.80
N SER A 231 -20.73 14.96 -37.69
CA SER A 231 -21.80 14.39 -38.52
C SER A 231 -23.19 14.43 -37.87
N GLY A 232 -23.26 14.53 -36.54
CA GLY A 232 -24.51 14.44 -35.79
C GLY A 232 -25.06 13.01 -35.66
N LYS A 233 -24.25 12.00 -36.00
CA LYS A 233 -24.57 10.57 -35.80
C LYS A 233 -24.58 10.24 -34.30
N ILE A 234 -25.52 9.39 -33.86
CA ILE A 234 -25.51 8.86 -32.49
C ILE A 234 -24.46 7.75 -32.40
N LEU A 235 -23.56 7.87 -31.44
CA LEU A 235 -22.42 6.96 -31.25
C LEU A 235 -22.69 5.94 -30.16
N LEU A 236 -23.44 6.33 -29.14
CA LEU A 236 -23.87 5.51 -28.01
C LEU A 236 -25.07 6.21 -27.34
N ALA A 237 -26.03 5.42 -26.86
CA ALA A 237 -27.03 5.85 -25.91
C ALA A 237 -26.89 4.97 -24.67
N ASP A 238 -26.11 5.44 -23.70
CA ASP A 238 -25.79 4.68 -22.49
C ASP A 238 -26.92 4.88 -21.47
N ALA A 239 -27.76 3.87 -21.33
CA ALA A 239 -28.98 3.94 -20.53
C ALA A 239 -28.65 4.19 -19.05
N VAL A 240 -29.33 5.14 -18.42
CA VAL A 240 -29.30 5.37 -16.97
C VAL A 240 -30.51 4.70 -16.33
N ILE A 241 -31.71 4.86 -16.92
CA ILE A 241 -32.88 4.02 -16.63
C ILE A 241 -32.83 2.82 -17.58
N LYS A 242 -32.55 1.64 -17.05
CA LYS A 242 -32.22 0.46 -17.85
C LYS A 242 -33.43 -0.18 -18.55
N HIS A 243 -34.63 -0.06 -17.98
CA HIS A 243 -35.89 -0.67 -18.46
C HIS A 243 -36.91 0.31 -19.05
N ALA A 244 -36.44 1.41 -19.64
CA ALA A 244 -37.28 2.55 -20.02
C ALA A 244 -38.53 2.24 -20.88
N ASN A 245 -38.51 1.21 -21.73
CA ASN A 245 -39.58 0.95 -22.71
C ASN A 245 -40.91 0.48 -22.12
N GLU A 246 -40.88 -0.37 -21.10
CA GLU A 246 -42.08 -0.92 -20.46
C GLU A 246 -42.88 0.17 -19.73
N ILE A 247 -42.17 1.20 -19.25
CA ILE A 247 -42.70 2.33 -18.47
C ILE A 247 -43.68 3.19 -19.28
N ASN A 248 -43.55 3.21 -20.61
CA ASN A 248 -44.13 4.23 -21.47
C ASN A 248 -45.53 3.92 -21.98
N GLU A 249 -45.96 2.67 -21.84
CA GLU A 249 -47.24 2.21 -22.35
C GLU A 249 -48.43 2.60 -21.44
N LYS A 250 -48.22 3.12 -20.22
CA LYS A 250 -49.28 3.15 -19.18
C LYS A 250 -49.46 4.45 -18.37
N ARG A 251 -49.15 5.64 -18.92
CA ARG A 251 -49.07 6.90 -18.15
C ARG A 251 -49.99 8.03 -18.61
N ASP A 252 -50.98 8.41 -17.80
CA ASP A 252 -51.65 9.72 -17.83
C ASP A 252 -52.27 9.97 -16.42
N GLU A 253 -51.81 11.03 -15.69
CA GLU A 253 -52.53 11.86 -14.68
C GLU A 253 -51.87 12.15 -13.29
N ALA A 254 -51.94 13.43 -12.90
CA ALA A 254 -51.80 14.07 -11.56
C ALA A 254 -50.40 14.36 -10.97
N LYS A 255 -50.30 15.19 -9.90
CA LYS A 255 -49.20 16.17 -9.56
C LYS A 255 -49.18 16.74 -8.10
N LYS A 256 -47.96 16.97 -7.51
CA LYS A 256 -47.45 18.00 -6.51
C LYS A 256 -47.16 17.66 -5.00
N VAL A 257 -46.05 18.26 -4.47
CA VAL A 257 -45.22 17.93 -3.25
C VAL A 257 -44.73 19.20 -2.47
N VAL A 258 -44.34 19.08 -1.17
CA VAL A 258 -43.48 20.02 -0.35
C VAL A 258 -42.63 19.25 0.73
N SER A 259 -41.51 19.82 1.26
CA SER A 259 -40.44 19.20 2.11
C SER A 259 -40.34 19.66 3.60
N TYR A 260 -39.74 18.88 4.53
CA TYR A 260 -38.96 19.35 5.73
C TYR A 260 -38.14 18.25 6.49
N ALA A 261 -37.31 18.66 7.47
CA ALA A 261 -36.18 18.01 8.19
C ALA A 261 -36.50 16.97 9.33
N PRO A 262 -35.56 16.05 9.72
CA PRO A 262 -35.86 14.84 10.49
C PRO A 262 -35.70 14.88 12.03
N TYR A 263 -36.44 13.97 12.70
CA TYR A 263 -36.39 13.59 14.13
C TYR A 263 -36.64 12.07 14.27
N PHE A 264 -35.78 11.36 15.01
CA PHE A 264 -35.61 9.89 15.03
C PHE A 264 -36.65 9.08 15.85
N VAL A 265 -37.28 8.03 15.29
CA VAL A 265 -38.02 6.99 16.06
C VAL A 265 -38.02 5.59 15.38
N GLN A 266 -37.80 4.51 16.16
CA GLN A 266 -37.89 3.12 15.68
C GLN A 266 -39.36 2.66 15.58
N ALA A 267 -39.71 2.00 14.47
CA ALA A 267 -41.03 1.48 14.16
C ALA A 267 -41.05 -0.06 14.13
N SER A 268 -42.25 -0.63 14.09
CA SER A 268 -42.51 -2.05 13.79
C SER A 268 -43.61 -2.12 12.74
N GLY A 269 -43.58 -3.07 11.80
CA GLY A 269 -44.59 -3.17 10.74
C GLY A 269 -44.69 -4.55 10.09
N ASP A 270 -45.88 -4.88 9.60
CA ASP A 270 -46.16 -6.12 8.86
C ASP A 270 -45.79 -5.96 7.39
N THR A 271 -44.56 -6.32 7.01
CA THR A 271 -44.09 -6.36 5.61
C THR A 271 -44.69 -7.56 4.86
N ARG A 272 -44.78 -7.51 3.53
CA ARG A 272 -45.37 -8.59 2.72
C ARG A 272 -44.50 -9.82 2.70
N PHE A 273 -43.23 -9.63 2.34
CA PHE A 273 -42.34 -10.72 1.98
C PHE A 273 -41.45 -11.14 3.15
N ALA A 274 -41.23 -10.24 4.11
CA ALA A 274 -40.42 -10.51 5.29
C ALA A 274 -41.24 -10.69 6.59
N GLY A 275 -42.56 -10.50 6.55
CA GLY A 275 -43.42 -10.54 7.75
C GLY A 275 -43.17 -9.36 8.70
N ASN A 276 -43.39 -9.53 10.01
CA ASN A 276 -43.24 -8.41 10.94
C ASN A 276 -41.75 -8.01 11.13
N ARG A 277 -41.42 -6.73 10.88
CA ARG A 277 -40.06 -6.18 10.91
C ARG A 277 -40.00 -4.83 11.60
N THR A 278 -38.81 -4.49 12.09
CA THR A 278 -38.50 -3.16 12.62
C THR A 278 -37.70 -2.35 11.61
N PHE A 279 -38.01 -1.06 11.50
CA PHE A 279 -37.36 -0.10 10.61
C PHE A 279 -37.42 1.31 11.22
N GLU A 280 -36.73 2.26 10.63
CA GLU A 280 -36.57 3.61 11.13
C GLU A 280 -37.61 4.55 10.50
N THR A 281 -38.12 5.50 11.28
CA THR A 281 -39.13 6.47 10.82
C THR A 281 -38.86 7.84 11.43
N THR A 282 -39.58 8.85 10.93
CA THR A 282 -39.52 10.21 11.46
C THR A 282 -40.88 10.65 12.00
N LEU A 283 -40.89 11.20 13.22
CA LEU A 283 -42.09 11.84 13.78
C LEU A 283 -42.26 13.25 13.20
N SER A 284 -43.27 13.43 12.36
CA SER A 284 -43.58 14.70 11.69
C SER A 284 -44.78 15.39 12.34
N THR A 285 -44.72 16.72 12.44
CA THR A 285 -45.86 17.55 12.90
C THR A 285 -46.28 18.51 11.80
N PHE A 286 -47.53 18.44 11.35
CA PHE A 286 -48.04 19.29 10.27
C PHE A 286 -49.41 19.90 10.59
N THR A 287 -49.63 21.12 10.10
CA THR A 287 -50.93 21.79 10.15
C THR A 287 -51.81 21.23 9.02
N SER A 288 -52.78 20.39 9.35
CA SER A 288 -53.66 19.78 8.35
C SER A 288 -54.78 20.76 7.92
N ASP A 289 -55.15 20.72 6.63
CA ASP A 289 -56.44 21.23 6.12
C ASP A 289 -57.62 20.28 6.47
N ALA A 290 -57.51 19.51 7.56
CA ALA A 290 -58.52 18.53 7.94
C ALA A 290 -59.87 19.19 8.30
N PRO A 291 -61.02 18.50 8.10
CA PRO A 291 -62.34 19.00 8.48
C PRO A 291 -62.52 19.34 9.97
N LEU A 292 -61.55 19.00 10.82
CA LEU A 292 -61.59 19.13 12.28
C LEU A 292 -60.65 20.21 12.86
N GLY A 293 -59.76 20.84 12.06
CA GLY A 293 -58.89 21.95 12.50
C GLY A 293 -57.95 21.60 13.67
N GLY A 294 -56.70 21.25 13.37
CA GLY A 294 -55.65 21.00 14.38
C GLY A 294 -54.31 20.57 13.78
N SER A 295 -53.24 20.71 14.58
CA SER A 295 -51.92 20.14 14.28
C SER A 295 -51.98 18.62 14.44
N VAL A 296 -51.61 17.87 13.41
CA VAL A 296 -51.53 16.40 13.45
C VAL A 296 -50.06 16.02 13.58
N THR A 297 -49.80 15.03 14.44
CA THR A 297 -48.49 14.41 14.60
C THR A 297 -48.61 12.99 14.08
N ALA A 298 -47.74 12.59 13.15
CA ALA A 298 -47.76 11.30 12.46
C ALA A 298 -46.33 10.85 12.16
N TYR A 299 -46.09 9.54 12.12
CA TYR A 299 -44.79 8.98 11.73
C TYR A 299 -44.73 8.79 10.22
N SER A 300 -43.65 9.17 9.57
CA SER A 300 -43.44 8.94 8.13
C SER A 300 -42.35 7.92 7.86
N LEU A 301 -42.45 7.21 6.74
CA LEU A 301 -41.38 6.38 6.15
C LEU A 301 -40.23 7.24 5.60
N ASP A 302 -39.62 8.03 6.48
CA ASP A 302 -38.40 8.81 6.28
C ASP A 302 -37.49 8.52 7.47
N GLY A 303 -36.62 7.54 7.31
CA GLY A 303 -35.73 6.99 8.32
C GLY A 303 -34.29 7.47 8.17
N THR A 304 -33.46 7.16 9.17
CA THR A 304 -32.00 7.39 9.13
C THR A 304 -31.30 6.13 9.62
N ILE A 305 -30.48 5.56 8.76
CA ILE A 305 -29.72 4.35 9.00
C ILE A 305 -28.38 4.76 9.59
N ASN A 306 -28.12 4.37 10.83
CA ASN A 306 -26.85 4.65 11.50
C ASN A 306 -25.85 3.52 11.20
N LEU A 307 -24.74 3.87 10.56
CA LEU A 307 -23.69 2.95 10.13
C LEU A 307 -22.46 2.93 11.04
N SER A 308 -22.43 3.77 12.08
CA SER A 308 -21.30 3.86 13.02
C SER A 308 -20.98 2.52 13.67
N SER A 309 -22.00 1.69 13.97
CA SER A 309 -21.81 0.35 14.54
C SER A 309 -21.13 -0.65 13.60
N TYR A 310 -21.07 -0.36 12.31
CA TYR A 310 -20.43 -1.19 11.30
C TYR A 310 -19.02 -0.71 10.92
N GLY A 311 -18.52 0.32 11.61
CA GLY A 311 -17.17 0.88 11.42
C GLY A 311 -17.08 1.96 10.35
N VAL A 312 -18.20 2.43 9.81
CA VAL A 312 -18.24 3.59 8.91
C VAL A 312 -18.02 4.86 9.72
N VAL A 313 -17.06 5.67 9.29
CA VAL A 313 -16.69 6.95 9.92
C VAL A 313 -16.82 8.06 8.87
N ASP A 314 -17.17 9.25 9.33
CA ASP A 314 -17.34 10.41 8.46
C ASP A 314 -16.01 10.86 7.84
N ASP A 315 -15.99 11.09 6.52
CA ASP A 315 -14.90 11.78 5.84
C ASP A 315 -15.13 13.30 5.94
N PRO A 316 -14.23 14.06 6.59
CA PRO A 316 -14.39 15.51 6.69
C PRO A 316 -14.38 16.23 5.32
N ALA A 317 -13.99 15.56 4.23
CA ALA A 317 -14.07 16.07 2.87
C ALA A 317 -15.45 15.93 2.22
N THR A 318 -16.37 15.15 2.79
CA THR A 318 -17.74 15.00 2.28
C THR A 318 -18.74 15.92 2.98
N PRO A 319 -19.70 16.53 2.26
CA PRO A 319 -20.69 17.45 2.85
C PRO A 319 -21.72 16.79 3.78
N ALA A 320 -21.83 15.45 3.75
CA ALA A 320 -22.81 14.67 4.49
C ALA A 320 -22.08 13.70 5.43
N ASP A 321 -22.63 13.51 6.64
CA ASP A 321 -22.13 12.53 7.61
C ASP A 321 -22.28 11.12 7.03
N GLU A 322 -21.18 10.53 6.57
CA GLU A 322 -21.21 9.22 5.90
C GLU A 322 -21.67 8.10 6.84
N SER A 323 -21.67 8.32 8.16
CA SER A 323 -22.19 7.35 9.13
C SER A 323 -23.72 7.39 9.25
N LEU A 324 -24.40 8.36 8.62
CA LEU A 324 -25.85 8.56 8.70
C LEU A 324 -26.49 8.60 7.30
N VAL A 325 -27.04 7.48 6.85
CA VAL A 325 -27.71 7.38 5.54
C VAL A 325 -29.21 7.61 5.70
N LEU A 326 -29.74 8.64 5.05
CA LEU A 326 -31.20 8.86 5.02
C LEU A 326 -31.88 7.83 4.11
N ASN A 327 -33.06 7.36 4.50
CA ASN A 327 -33.88 6.42 3.72
C ASN A 327 -35.30 6.96 3.65
N GLU A 328 -35.84 7.23 2.46
CA GLU A 328 -37.22 7.74 2.33
C GLU A 328 -38.00 6.92 1.32
N THR A 329 -39.20 6.51 1.71
CA THR A 329 -40.15 5.81 0.84
C THR A 329 -41.36 6.67 0.56
N ARG A 330 -41.69 6.81 -0.72
CA ARG A 330 -42.85 7.57 -1.20
C ARG A 330 -43.71 6.75 -2.15
N SER A 331 -44.99 7.06 -2.20
CA SER A 331 -45.95 6.46 -3.13
C SER A 331 -46.13 7.32 -4.38
N TYR A 332 -46.13 6.74 -5.58
CA TYR A 332 -46.60 7.41 -6.79
C TYR A 332 -48.12 7.31 -7.01
N ASP A 333 -48.85 6.61 -6.14
CA ASP A 333 -50.30 6.37 -6.22
C ASP A 333 -50.76 5.86 -7.61
N GLY A 334 -50.00 4.96 -8.21
CA GLY A 334 -50.30 4.39 -9.53
C GLY A 334 -49.95 5.29 -10.72
N VAL A 335 -49.40 6.49 -10.47
CA VAL A 335 -48.96 7.40 -11.52
C VAL A 335 -47.58 6.97 -12.02
N GLY A 336 -47.50 6.44 -13.24
CA GLY A 336 -46.21 6.22 -13.88
C GLY A 336 -45.51 7.57 -14.17
N GLY A 337 -44.19 7.59 -14.31
CA GLY A 337 -43.46 8.86 -14.31
C GLY A 337 -41.99 8.77 -14.67
N ALA A 338 -41.38 9.86 -15.13
CA ALA A 338 -39.96 10.05 -14.85
C ALA A 338 -39.88 10.34 -13.34
N PRO A 339 -39.21 9.51 -12.54
CA PRO A 339 -39.09 9.75 -11.12
C PRO A 339 -38.18 10.95 -10.89
N VAL A 340 -38.77 12.14 -10.83
CA VAL A 340 -38.07 13.38 -10.53
C VAL A 340 -38.89 14.12 -9.49
N ASN A 341 -38.22 14.69 -8.49
CA ASN A 341 -38.79 15.66 -7.55
C ASN A 341 -39.04 17.02 -8.25
N VAL A 342 -39.56 16.97 -9.47
CA VAL A 342 -40.00 18.10 -10.27
C VAL A 342 -41.50 18.19 -10.04
N ASN A 343 -41.98 19.33 -9.53
CA ASN A 343 -43.40 19.59 -9.30
C ASN A 343 -44.20 19.26 -10.58
N GLY A 344 -44.80 18.07 -10.67
CA GLY A 344 -44.98 17.48 -12.00
C GLY A 344 -45.47 16.03 -12.04
N ILE A 345 -44.98 15.20 -11.12
CA ILE A 345 -45.45 13.83 -10.86
C ILE A 345 -45.53 13.73 -9.32
N PRO A 346 -46.66 13.33 -8.72
CA PRO A 346 -46.85 13.40 -7.30
C PRO A 346 -46.26 12.15 -6.68
N SER A 347 -45.20 12.31 -5.89
CA SER A 347 -44.80 11.29 -4.93
C SER A 347 -45.31 11.72 -3.56
N TYR A 348 -46.04 10.87 -2.86
CA TYR A 348 -46.66 11.19 -1.58
C TYR A 348 -45.90 10.51 -0.44
N SER A 349 -45.63 11.27 0.62
CA SER A 349 -45.16 10.70 1.88
C SER A 349 -46.21 9.75 2.45
N ILE A 350 -45.72 8.69 3.08
CA ILE A 350 -46.54 7.62 3.66
C ILE A 350 -46.48 7.80 5.17
N TYR A 351 -47.64 7.87 5.82
CA TYR A 351 -47.78 8.21 7.24
C TYR A 351 -48.52 7.15 8.03
N ASP A 352 -48.15 6.99 9.29
CA ASP A 352 -48.89 6.24 10.30
C ASP A 352 -49.78 7.15 11.13
N GLY A 353 -51.08 6.82 11.19
CA GLY A 353 -52.10 7.61 11.88
C GLY A 353 -52.64 8.82 11.09
N TYR A 354 -52.37 8.92 9.79
CA TYR A 354 -52.87 9.99 8.94
C TYR A 354 -53.12 9.54 7.49
N SER A 355 -54.38 9.58 7.08
CA SER A 355 -54.80 9.49 5.68
C SER A 355 -55.23 10.86 5.14
N ARG A 356 -54.94 11.13 3.86
CA ARG A 356 -55.35 12.34 3.14
C ARG A 356 -56.88 12.39 3.05
N SER A 357 -57.44 13.59 2.96
CA SER A 357 -58.89 13.80 2.83
C SER A 357 -59.51 13.14 1.59
N ALA A 358 -58.70 12.85 0.57
CA ALA A 358 -59.08 12.14 -0.65
C ALA A 358 -59.12 10.60 -0.50
N GLU A 359 -58.57 10.03 0.59
CA GLU A 359 -58.39 8.59 0.84
C GLU A 359 -59.44 8.00 1.82
N ALA A 360 -60.58 8.68 2.01
CA ALA A 360 -61.74 8.24 2.82
C ALA A 360 -61.47 7.17 3.91
N GLN A 361 -61.13 7.55 5.14
CA GLN A 361 -60.86 6.61 6.25
C GLN A 361 -61.99 5.59 6.49
N THR A 362 -61.71 4.28 6.33
CA THR A 362 -62.67 3.20 6.67
C THR A 362 -62.33 2.46 7.98
N VAL A 363 -61.10 2.59 8.46
CA VAL A 363 -60.60 2.07 9.75
C VAL A 363 -59.91 3.23 10.50
N ALA A 364 -59.89 3.19 11.84
CA ALA A 364 -59.20 4.21 12.63
C ALA A 364 -57.70 3.92 12.60
N GLU A 365 -56.91 4.77 11.92
CA GLU A 365 -55.45 4.75 12.01
C GLU A 365 -55.00 5.37 13.35
N ILE A 366 -54.02 4.76 14.01
CA ILE A 366 -53.45 5.23 15.27
C ILE A 366 -51.99 5.58 15.01
N SER A 367 -51.59 6.84 15.25
CA SER A 367 -50.18 7.26 15.13
C SER A 367 -49.35 6.74 16.31
N ASP A 368 -49.13 5.44 16.41
CA ASP A 368 -48.35 4.78 17.47
C ASP A 368 -47.03 4.16 17.00
N ASN A 369 -46.71 4.33 15.71
CA ASN A 369 -45.55 3.79 15.00
C ASN A 369 -45.55 2.25 14.88
N ASN A 370 -46.72 1.63 14.99
CA ASN A 370 -46.93 0.20 14.76
C ASN A 370 -47.72 -0.02 13.47
N TRP A 371 -47.00 -0.34 12.40
CA TRP A 371 -47.49 -0.46 11.04
C TRP A 371 -48.16 -1.82 10.78
N SER A 372 -49.23 -2.11 11.53
CA SER A 372 -49.93 -3.40 11.46
C SER A 372 -50.88 -3.50 10.26
N SER A 373 -51.06 -4.72 9.74
CA SER A 373 -52.00 -5.03 8.65
C SER A 373 -53.47 -4.66 8.95
N ALA A 374 -53.83 -4.40 10.21
CA ALA A 374 -55.16 -4.00 10.64
C ALA A 374 -55.39 -2.47 10.59
N GLU A 375 -54.32 -1.68 10.68
CA GLU A 375 -54.36 -0.22 10.77
C GLU A 375 -53.90 0.43 9.46
N HIS A 376 -53.05 -0.24 8.67
CA HIS A 376 -52.45 0.30 7.45
C HIS A 376 -53.17 -0.17 6.19
N LEU A 377 -54.39 0.31 6.02
CA LEU A 377 -55.19 0.14 4.80
C LEU A 377 -55.63 1.52 4.28
N ARG A 378 -54.88 2.10 3.35
CA ARG A 378 -55.28 3.30 2.63
C ARG A 378 -56.51 3.00 1.78
N ASN A 379 -57.55 3.80 1.96
CA ASN A 379 -58.82 3.59 1.29
C ASN A 379 -58.98 4.50 0.08
N ASP A 380 -59.57 3.93 -0.97
CA ASP A 380 -60.25 4.57 -2.11
C ASP A 380 -59.55 5.78 -2.77
N PHE A 381 -58.61 5.52 -3.67
CA PHE A 381 -58.08 6.50 -4.62
C PHE A 381 -59.18 6.96 -5.62
N SER A 382 -59.99 7.96 -5.27
CA SER A 382 -61.05 8.48 -6.17
C SER A 382 -60.56 9.12 -7.49
N LEU A 383 -59.25 9.09 -7.78
CA LEU A 383 -58.60 9.63 -8.97
C LEU A 383 -58.17 8.48 -9.90
N SER A 384 -58.98 8.13 -10.92
CA SER A 384 -58.68 7.32 -12.13
C SER A 384 -57.78 6.07 -12.05
N TYR A 385 -57.39 5.62 -10.86
CA TYR A 385 -56.60 4.44 -10.57
C TYR A 385 -57.56 3.34 -10.10
N PRO A 386 -57.35 2.05 -10.45
CA PRO A 386 -58.30 1.02 -10.05
C PRO A 386 -58.20 0.80 -8.53
N THR A 387 -59.09 1.42 -7.76
CA THR A 387 -59.17 1.38 -6.29
C THR A 387 -59.34 -0.01 -5.68
N HIS A 388 -59.48 -1.05 -6.51
CA HIS A 388 -59.49 -2.44 -6.10
C HIS A 388 -58.09 -3.05 -5.91
N ASN A 389 -57.04 -2.43 -6.45
CA ASN A 389 -55.66 -2.94 -6.39
C ASN A 389 -54.97 -2.64 -5.07
N GLU A 390 -55.33 -1.55 -4.39
CA GLU A 390 -54.65 -1.09 -3.16
C GLU A 390 -55.32 -1.50 -1.87
N LYS A 391 -56.51 -2.12 -1.92
CA LYS A 391 -57.30 -2.47 -0.73
C LYS A 391 -56.57 -3.40 0.26
N LYS A 392 -55.38 -3.89 -0.10
CA LYS A 392 -54.51 -4.79 0.70
C LYS A 392 -53.00 -4.57 0.44
N ASN A 393 -52.56 -3.44 -0.14
CA ASN A 393 -51.25 -3.34 -0.79
C ASN A 393 -50.28 -2.29 -0.19
N ASP A 394 -50.58 -1.70 0.98
CA ASP A 394 -49.68 -0.73 1.65
C ASP A 394 -48.44 -1.36 2.32
N ASP A 395 -48.45 -2.68 2.53
CA ASP A 395 -47.31 -3.47 3.03
C ASP A 395 -46.06 -3.37 2.13
N VAL A 396 -46.27 -3.12 0.83
CA VAL A 396 -45.24 -2.93 -0.21
C VAL A 396 -44.29 -1.77 0.12
N ALA A 397 -44.83 -0.69 0.68
CA ALA A 397 -44.02 0.46 1.11
C ALA A 397 -43.09 0.10 2.27
N LEU A 398 -43.54 -0.80 3.15
CA LEU A 398 -42.75 -1.30 4.27
C LEU A 398 -41.65 -2.24 3.79
N ASP A 399 -41.92 -3.11 2.81
CA ASP A 399 -40.89 -3.96 2.19
C ASP A 399 -39.79 -3.11 1.55
N ALA A 400 -40.14 -2.10 0.75
CA ALA A 400 -39.17 -1.22 0.12
C ALA A 400 -38.36 -0.41 1.15
N HIS A 401 -39.02 0.10 2.20
CA HIS A 401 -38.34 0.87 3.24
C HIS A 401 -37.36 -0.01 4.04
N TRP A 402 -37.84 -1.13 4.57
CA TRP A 402 -37.03 -2.06 5.36
C TRP A 402 -35.93 -2.72 4.52
N GLY A 403 -36.25 -3.15 3.29
CA GLY A 403 -35.29 -3.75 2.37
C GLY A 403 -34.12 -2.81 2.07
N ALA A 404 -34.40 -1.53 1.80
CA ALA A 404 -33.37 -0.52 1.60
C ALA A 404 -32.43 -0.38 2.81
N GLU A 405 -32.97 -0.43 4.05
CA GLU A 405 -32.12 -0.39 5.24
C GLU A 405 -31.22 -1.61 5.37
N ILE A 406 -31.77 -2.80 5.11
CA ILE A 406 -31.01 -4.05 5.16
C ILE A 406 -29.89 -4.05 4.14
N VAL A 407 -30.16 -3.62 2.90
CA VAL A 407 -29.16 -3.53 1.83
C VAL A 407 -28.04 -2.57 2.24
N VAL A 408 -28.37 -1.38 2.75
CA VAL A 408 -27.35 -0.42 3.20
C VAL A 408 -26.53 -0.96 4.38
N ARG A 409 -27.17 -1.63 5.35
CA ARG A 409 -26.48 -2.28 6.47
C ARG A 409 -25.56 -3.41 6.00
N TYR A 410 -26.00 -4.21 5.02
CA TYR A 410 -25.17 -5.24 4.38
C TYR A 410 -23.90 -4.63 3.77
N TRP A 411 -24.03 -3.56 2.98
CA TRP A 411 -22.90 -2.88 2.36
C TRP A 411 -21.91 -2.33 3.39
N ALA A 412 -22.41 -1.75 4.49
CA ALA A 412 -21.57 -1.27 5.59
C ALA A 412 -20.88 -2.42 6.33
N GLU A 413 -21.62 -3.49 6.67
CA GLU A 413 -21.09 -4.61 7.44
C GLU A 413 -20.13 -5.48 6.64
N LYS A 414 -20.44 -5.82 5.38
CA LYS A 414 -19.62 -6.75 4.59
C LYS A 414 -18.51 -6.04 3.83
N HIS A 415 -18.75 -4.82 3.37
CA HIS A 415 -17.82 -4.12 2.47
C HIS A 415 -17.24 -2.83 3.04
N GLY A 416 -17.77 -2.34 4.17
CA GLY A 416 -17.35 -1.07 4.77
C GLY A 416 -17.81 0.13 3.96
N ARG A 417 -18.86 -0.04 3.15
CA ARG A 417 -19.34 0.95 2.19
C ARG A 417 -20.52 1.74 2.75
N SER A 418 -20.48 3.07 2.65
CA SER A 418 -21.60 3.94 3.04
C SER A 418 -22.54 4.26 1.88
N SER A 419 -23.73 3.66 1.85
CA SER A 419 -24.70 3.79 0.74
C SER A 419 -24.17 3.23 -0.60
N HIS A 420 -24.92 3.44 -1.67
CA HIS A 420 -24.60 2.93 -3.01
C HIS A 420 -23.36 3.58 -3.62
N ASP A 421 -22.99 4.81 -3.23
CA ASP A 421 -21.89 5.60 -3.80
C ASP A 421 -20.67 5.78 -2.88
N ASN A 422 -20.71 5.17 -1.69
CA ASN A 422 -19.73 5.33 -0.62
C ASN A 422 -19.63 6.76 -0.04
N LYS A 423 -20.69 7.57 -0.12
CA LYS A 423 -20.69 8.98 0.33
C LYS A 423 -21.88 9.34 1.21
N GLY A 424 -22.53 8.33 1.79
CA GLY A 424 -23.69 8.53 2.65
C GLY A 424 -24.94 9.05 1.91
N THR A 425 -24.99 8.95 0.57
CA THR A 425 -26.10 9.51 -0.20
C THR A 425 -27.44 8.90 0.21
N LYS A 426 -28.46 9.77 0.39
CA LYS A 426 -29.84 9.39 0.71
C LYS A 426 -30.37 8.33 -0.25
N ILE A 427 -30.94 7.26 0.30
CA ILE A 427 -31.70 6.27 -0.45
C ILE A 427 -33.14 6.75 -0.59
N LEU A 428 -33.60 6.81 -1.84
CA LEU A 428 -34.96 7.15 -2.20
C LEU A 428 -35.64 5.93 -2.80
N ASN A 429 -36.82 5.61 -2.29
CA ASN A 429 -37.68 4.53 -2.75
C ASN A 429 -39.01 5.09 -3.22
N TYR A 430 -39.45 4.66 -4.39
CA TYR A 430 -40.76 5.00 -4.92
C TYR A 430 -41.55 3.73 -5.20
N VAL A 431 -42.68 3.57 -4.52
CA VAL A 431 -43.61 2.44 -4.70
C VAL A 431 -44.89 2.89 -5.42
N HIS A 432 -45.73 1.95 -5.81
CA HIS A 432 -46.95 2.21 -6.58
C HIS A 432 -46.68 2.94 -7.90
N PHE A 433 -45.61 2.54 -8.60
CA PHE A 433 -45.23 3.14 -9.86
C PHE A 433 -46.03 2.56 -11.03
N GLY A 434 -46.90 3.38 -11.64
CA GLY A 434 -47.71 2.98 -12.79
C GLY A 434 -48.82 1.97 -12.47
N ASP A 435 -49.72 1.73 -13.43
CA ASP A 435 -50.80 0.75 -13.27
C ASP A 435 -50.33 -0.66 -13.64
N ALA A 436 -50.37 -1.57 -12.66
CA ALA A 436 -50.08 -2.98 -12.84
C ALA A 436 -48.71 -3.19 -13.53
N TYR A 437 -47.69 -2.47 -13.04
CA TYR A 437 -46.38 -2.37 -13.69
C TYR A 437 -45.46 -3.52 -13.27
N ASP A 438 -45.09 -4.35 -14.25
CA ASP A 438 -44.29 -5.58 -14.07
C ASP A 438 -42.78 -5.31 -14.08
N ASN A 439 -42.32 -4.24 -13.40
CA ASN A 439 -40.88 -3.99 -13.29
C ASN A 439 -40.49 -3.13 -12.09
N ALA A 440 -39.21 -3.21 -11.71
CA ALA A 440 -38.51 -2.31 -10.80
C ALA A 440 -37.29 -1.74 -11.52
N PHE A 441 -36.77 -0.60 -11.08
CA PHE A 441 -35.54 -0.04 -11.65
C PHE A 441 -34.86 1.00 -10.75
N TRP A 442 -33.52 1.00 -10.81
CA TRP A 442 -32.68 2.13 -10.44
C TRP A 442 -32.66 3.20 -11.55
N ASN A 443 -32.96 4.46 -11.19
CA ASN A 443 -33.04 5.57 -12.16
C ASN A 443 -31.80 6.49 -12.19
N GLY A 444 -30.73 6.09 -11.50
CA GLY A 444 -29.54 6.91 -11.24
C GLY A 444 -29.56 7.68 -9.92
N THR A 445 -30.71 7.74 -9.24
CA THR A 445 -30.87 8.49 -7.98
C THR A 445 -31.83 7.84 -6.97
N ALA A 446 -32.74 6.97 -7.42
CA ALA A 446 -33.72 6.31 -6.57
C ALA A 446 -34.10 4.94 -7.14
N MET A 447 -34.55 4.05 -6.27
CA MET A 447 -35.22 2.81 -6.62
C MET A 447 -36.70 3.06 -6.84
N THR A 448 -37.27 2.46 -7.87
CA THR A 448 -38.68 2.62 -8.24
C THR A 448 -39.29 1.25 -8.49
N TYR A 449 -40.44 0.97 -7.87
CA TYR A 449 -41.07 -0.34 -7.83
C TYR A 449 -42.51 -0.28 -8.34
N GLY A 450 -42.84 -1.14 -9.29
CA GLY A 450 -44.21 -1.38 -9.73
C GLY A 450 -44.96 -2.35 -8.80
N ASP A 451 -46.29 -2.26 -8.83
CA ASP A 451 -47.17 -3.15 -8.07
C ASP A 451 -47.38 -4.53 -8.72
N GLY A 452 -46.80 -4.77 -9.90
CA GLY A 452 -46.98 -6.00 -10.64
C GLY A 452 -48.37 -6.15 -11.27
N SER A 453 -48.49 -7.01 -12.26
CA SER A 453 -49.72 -7.22 -13.01
C SER A 453 -50.67 -8.21 -12.36
N TYR A 454 -50.21 -8.96 -11.36
CA TYR A 454 -51.06 -9.89 -10.61
C TYR A 454 -51.85 -9.16 -9.53
N GLN A 455 -53.18 -9.13 -9.72
CA GLN A 455 -54.10 -8.39 -8.86
C GLN A 455 -55.14 -9.32 -8.21
N GLY A 456 -54.73 -10.57 -7.95
CA GLY A 456 -55.60 -11.61 -7.40
C GLY A 456 -56.89 -11.80 -8.21
N GLY A 457 -58.05 -11.56 -7.58
CA GLY A 457 -59.36 -11.73 -8.23
C GLY A 457 -59.68 -10.76 -9.38
N GLY A 458 -58.91 -9.68 -9.57
CA GLY A 458 -59.05 -8.68 -10.64
C GLY A 458 -58.28 -9.04 -11.91
N ASN A 459 -57.09 -9.63 -11.77
CA ASN A 459 -56.28 -10.20 -12.85
C ASN A 459 -55.54 -11.46 -12.36
N PRO A 460 -56.21 -12.62 -12.29
CA PRO A 460 -55.61 -13.85 -11.76
C PRO A 460 -54.57 -14.49 -12.69
N ASN A 461 -54.37 -13.93 -13.89
CA ASN A 461 -53.37 -14.38 -14.85
C ASN A 461 -52.22 -13.36 -14.99
N GLY A 462 -52.09 -12.40 -14.07
CA GLY A 462 -50.94 -11.50 -14.02
C GLY A 462 -49.65 -12.24 -13.69
N SER A 463 -48.51 -11.63 -14.03
CA SER A 463 -47.21 -12.29 -13.94
C SER A 463 -46.53 -12.12 -12.59
N PHE A 464 -46.65 -10.94 -11.98
CA PHE A 464 -45.88 -10.62 -10.77
C PHE A 464 -46.72 -9.93 -9.70
N LEU A 465 -46.39 -10.23 -8.44
CA LEU A 465 -46.69 -9.40 -7.27
C LEU A 465 -45.88 -8.08 -7.31
N PRO A 466 -46.13 -7.13 -6.39
CA PRO A 466 -45.28 -5.96 -6.23
C PRO A 466 -43.81 -6.32 -6.11
N LEU A 467 -42.99 -5.61 -6.88
CA LEU A 467 -41.58 -5.95 -7.08
C LEU A 467 -40.70 -5.38 -5.96
N THR A 468 -41.09 -5.60 -4.70
CA THR A 468 -40.40 -5.07 -3.51
C THR A 468 -39.79 -6.17 -2.64
N SER A 469 -39.62 -7.38 -3.17
CA SER A 469 -38.88 -8.44 -2.48
C SER A 469 -37.43 -8.00 -2.23
N LEU A 470 -36.81 -8.60 -1.22
CA LEU A 470 -35.52 -8.15 -0.71
C LEU A 470 -34.40 -8.28 -1.76
N ASP A 471 -34.42 -9.36 -2.53
CA ASP A 471 -33.54 -9.59 -3.66
C ASP A 471 -33.71 -8.53 -4.77
N VAL A 472 -34.94 -8.14 -5.13
CA VAL A 472 -35.19 -7.05 -6.08
C VAL A 472 -34.63 -5.73 -5.55
N CYS A 473 -34.86 -5.42 -4.26
CA CYS A 473 -34.25 -4.25 -3.63
C CYS A 473 -32.70 -4.28 -3.67
N GLY A 474 -32.11 -5.46 -3.38
CA GLY A 474 -30.67 -5.68 -3.46
C GLY A 474 -30.14 -5.54 -4.89
N HIS A 475 -30.87 -6.03 -5.88
CA HIS A 475 -30.57 -5.93 -7.31
C HIS A 475 -30.55 -4.47 -7.77
N GLU A 476 -31.57 -3.67 -7.42
CA GLU A 476 -31.64 -2.26 -7.83
C GLU A 476 -30.53 -1.40 -7.22
N ILE A 477 -30.19 -1.61 -5.93
CA ILE A 477 -29.00 -0.96 -5.36
C ILE A 477 -27.71 -1.50 -5.99
N GLY A 478 -27.66 -2.76 -6.41
CA GLY A 478 -26.57 -3.33 -7.19
C GLY A 478 -26.21 -2.49 -8.41
N HIS A 479 -27.21 -2.02 -9.17
CA HIS A 479 -26.98 -1.08 -10.27
C HIS A 479 -26.44 0.28 -9.81
N GLY A 480 -26.92 0.78 -8.67
CA GLY A 480 -26.43 2.01 -8.04
C GLY A 480 -24.94 1.89 -7.65
N VAL A 481 -24.56 0.75 -7.07
CA VAL A 481 -23.17 0.44 -6.73
C VAL A 481 -22.33 0.32 -7.98
N CYS A 482 -22.77 -0.45 -8.98
CA CYS A 482 -22.06 -0.60 -10.26
C CYS A 482 -21.80 0.75 -10.94
N SER A 483 -22.78 1.67 -10.91
CA SER A 483 -22.66 3.02 -11.46
C SER A 483 -21.60 3.88 -10.75
N ALA A 484 -21.33 3.59 -9.47
CA ALA A 484 -20.32 4.28 -8.66
C ALA A 484 -18.97 3.56 -8.63
N THR A 485 -18.88 2.32 -9.14
CA THR A 485 -17.68 1.47 -9.10
C THR A 485 -17.12 1.20 -10.51
N ALA A 486 -17.56 0.13 -11.16
CA ALA A 486 -17.12 -0.32 -12.47
C ALA A 486 -17.59 0.61 -13.60
N ASP A 487 -18.74 1.28 -13.40
CA ASP A 487 -19.44 2.09 -14.39
C ASP A 487 -19.67 1.29 -15.69
N LEU A 488 -20.09 0.02 -15.54
CA LEU A 488 -20.25 -0.89 -16.67
C LEU A 488 -21.30 -0.37 -17.64
N VAL A 489 -20.87 -0.12 -18.88
CA VAL A 489 -21.75 0.29 -19.98
C VAL A 489 -22.81 -0.78 -20.15
N TYR A 490 -24.07 -0.35 -20.16
CA TYR A 490 -25.21 -1.26 -20.12
C TYR A 490 -25.58 -1.75 -21.52
N ALA A 491 -24.64 -2.49 -22.11
CA ALA A 491 -24.77 -3.16 -23.38
C ALA A 491 -23.79 -4.33 -23.43
N ARG A 492 -24.11 -5.37 -24.21
CA ARG A 492 -23.22 -6.51 -24.50
C ARG A 492 -22.74 -7.19 -23.20
N GLU A 493 -21.50 -7.68 -23.17
CA GLU A 493 -20.92 -8.36 -21.99
C GLU A 493 -20.80 -7.45 -20.77
N SER A 494 -20.48 -6.16 -20.92
CA SER A 494 -20.41 -5.24 -19.78
C SER A 494 -21.78 -5.04 -19.14
N GLY A 495 -22.83 -4.94 -19.95
CA GLY A 495 -24.21 -4.89 -19.44
C GLY A 495 -24.65 -6.21 -18.81
N ALA A 496 -24.25 -7.34 -19.39
CA ALA A 496 -24.53 -8.66 -18.81
C ALA A 496 -23.84 -8.86 -17.46
N MET A 497 -22.62 -8.34 -17.29
CA MET A 497 -21.97 -8.31 -15.98
C MET A 497 -22.64 -7.33 -15.02
N ASN A 498 -23.15 -6.19 -15.49
CA ASN A 498 -23.90 -5.25 -14.66
C ASN A 498 -25.14 -5.93 -14.04
N GLU A 499 -25.94 -6.62 -14.86
CA GLU A 499 -27.05 -7.47 -14.43
C GLU A 499 -26.61 -8.59 -13.46
N GLY A 500 -25.53 -9.30 -13.82
CA GLY A 500 -25.02 -10.39 -12.99
C GLY A 500 -24.50 -9.94 -11.63
N PHE A 501 -23.85 -8.77 -11.53
CA PHE A 501 -23.45 -8.20 -10.24
C PHE A 501 -24.67 -7.84 -9.40
N SER A 502 -25.70 -7.24 -9.99
CA SER A 502 -26.96 -6.95 -9.28
C SER A 502 -27.61 -8.21 -8.73
N ASP A 503 -27.66 -9.31 -9.50
CA ASP A 503 -28.13 -10.62 -9.03
C ASP A 503 -27.26 -11.22 -7.91
N ILE A 504 -25.93 -11.10 -8.02
CA ILE A 504 -24.99 -11.54 -6.97
C ILE A 504 -25.24 -10.80 -5.67
N TRP A 505 -25.43 -9.48 -5.72
CA TRP A 505 -25.66 -8.68 -4.52
C TRP A 505 -27.04 -8.94 -3.93
N ALA A 506 -28.05 -9.20 -4.75
CA ALA A 506 -29.36 -9.68 -4.31
C ALA A 506 -29.23 -10.97 -3.48
N ALA A 507 -28.57 -11.99 -4.04
CA ALA A 507 -28.32 -13.27 -3.36
C ALA A 507 -27.53 -13.11 -2.05
N ALA A 508 -26.50 -12.27 -2.06
CA ALA A 508 -25.68 -12.00 -0.88
C ALA A 508 -26.47 -11.29 0.24
N VAL A 509 -27.36 -10.36 -0.11
CA VAL A 509 -28.24 -9.67 0.85
C VAL A 509 -29.26 -10.62 1.47
N GLU A 510 -29.88 -11.50 0.69
CA GLU A 510 -30.79 -12.51 1.26
C GLU A 510 -30.06 -13.47 2.19
N ASN A 511 -28.90 -13.97 1.77
CA ASN A 511 -28.06 -14.80 2.63
C ASN A 511 -27.64 -14.04 3.91
N TYR A 512 -27.32 -12.75 3.82
CA TYR A 512 -27.02 -11.93 4.99
C TYR A 512 -28.19 -11.92 5.99
N VAL A 513 -29.42 -11.73 5.52
CA VAL A 513 -30.62 -11.76 6.37
C VAL A 513 -30.85 -13.15 6.99
N ILE A 514 -30.60 -14.22 6.24
CA ILE A 514 -30.67 -15.59 6.77
C ILE A 514 -29.67 -15.78 7.92
N GLN A 515 -28.45 -15.24 7.81
CA GLN A 515 -27.38 -15.42 8.79
C GLN A 515 -27.56 -14.59 10.07
N ILE A 516 -28.08 -13.37 9.99
CA ILE A 516 -28.29 -12.52 11.19
C ILE A 516 -29.46 -12.99 12.07
N GLY A 517 -30.27 -13.94 11.58
CA GLY A 517 -31.28 -14.67 12.34
C GLY A 517 -32.62 -13.94 12.53
N GLY A 518 -33.60 -14.66 13.08
CA GLY A 518 -34.99 -14.20 13.23
C GLY A 518 -35.98 -15.12 12.52
N THR A 519 -37.29 -14.90 12.71
CA THR A 519 -38.30 -15.59 11.89
C THR A 519 -38.35 -14.91 10.54
N VAL A 520 -37.53 -15.39 9.60
CA VAL A 520 -37.53 -14.99 8.19
C VAL A 520 -38.38 -15.96 7.37
N PRO A 521 -39.27 -15.46 6.49
CA PRO A 521 -39.91 -16.29 5.46
C PRO A 521 -38.86 -17.02 4.60
N PRO A 522 -39.22 -18.12 3.93
CA PRO A 522 -38.27 -18.84 3.09
C PRO A 522 -37.78 -17.93 1.97
N TYR A 523 -36.47 -17.72 1.93
CA TYR A 523 -35.74 -17.15 0.81
C TYR A 523 -35.00 -18.30 0.11
N ASP A 524 -34.87 -18.22 -1.20
CA ASP A 524 -33.93 -19.02 -1.96
C ASP A 524 -32.91 -18.08 -2.63
N PRO A 525 -31.73 -17.84 -2.00
CA PRO A 525 -30.75 -16.90 -2.53
C PRO A 525 -30.25 -17.17 -3.95
N TRP A 526 -30.56 -18.35 -4.51
CA TRP A 526 -30.21 -18.70 -5.88
C TRP A 526 -31.34 -18.47 -6.90
N GLY A 527 -32.52 -18.03 -6.47
CA GLY A 527 -33.62 -17.58 -7.32
C GLY A 527 -33.76 -16.07 -7.27
N ILE A 528 -33.80 -15.42 -8.42
CA ILE A 528 -34.03 -13.96 -8.52
C ILE A 528 -35.50 -13.72 -8.88
N GLY A 529 -36.19 -12.96 -8.04
CA GLY A 529 -37.60 -12.62 -8.06
C GLY A 529 -38.51 -13.83 -7.86
N GLU A 530 -38.07 -14.80 -7.08
CA GLU A 530 -38.77 -16.06 -6.79
C GLU A 530 -39.92 -15.89 -5.81
N GLN A 531 -39.90 -14.83 -4.98
CA GLN A 531 -41.02 -14.46 -4.10
C GLN A 531 -42.16 -13.70 -4.82
N ILE A 532 -41.88 -13.12 -5.99
CA ILE A 532 -42.82 -12.24 -6.70
C ILE A 532 -43.47 -12.90 -7.92
N ASP A 533 -43.01 -14.09 -8.35
CA ASP A 533 -43.51 -14.76 -9.54
C ASP A 533 -44.87 -15.44 -9.31
N GLU A 534 -45.92 -14.94 -9.94
CA GLU A 534 -47.29 -15.46 -9.81
C GLU A 534 -47.68 -16.39 -10.97
N ARG A 535 -46.78 -16.56 -11.95
CA ARG A 535 -47.01 -17.46 -13.10
C ARG A 535 -47.00 -18.93 -12.67
N ASP A 536 -46.55 -19.23 -11.46
CA ASP A 536 -46.63 -20.55 -10.82
C ASP A 536 -47.79 -20.69 -9.82
N GLY A 537 -48.61 -19.64 -9.66
CA GLY A 537 -49.70 -19.57 -8.69
C GLY A 537 -49.28 -19.12 -7.29
N GLY A 538 -48.15 -18.44 -7.15
CA GLY A 538 -47.66 -17.87 -5.90
C GLY A 538 -47.06 -18.93 -4.98
N LEU A 539 -46.34 -19.90 -5.57
CA LEU A 539 -45.69 -20.94 -4.79
C LEU A 539 -44.56 -20.34 -3.97
N ALA A 540 -44.47 -20.73 -2.69
CA ALA A 540 -43.38 -20.25 -1.84
C ALA A 540 -42.01 -20.73 -2.37
N PRO A 541 -40.94 -19.94 -2.15
CA PRO A 541 -39.58 -20.32 -2.49
C PRO A 541 -39.20 -21.69 -1.92
N GLY A 542 -38.44 -22.48 -2.70
CA GLY A 542 -38.04 -23.84 -2.35
C GLY A 542 -39.07 -24.94 -2.66
N SER A 543 -40.10 -24.63 -3.46
CA SER A 543 -41.01 -25.64 -4.03
C SER A 543 -40.42 -26.24 -5.32
N ALA A 544 -40.73 -27.50 -5.64
CA ALA A 544 -40.24 -28.12 -6.88
C ALA A 544 -40.84 -27.50 -8.16
N ASP A 545 -41.99 -26.83 -8.03
CA ASP A 545 -42.69 -26.18 -9.13
C ASP A 545 -42.59 -24.64 -9.07
N SER A 546 -41.87 -24.07 -8.08
CA SER A 546 -41.72 -22.61 -7.97
C SER A 546 -40.87 -22.07 -9.12
N ARG A 547 -41.15 -20.84 -9.53
CA ARG A 547 -40.44 -20.14 -10.59
C ARG A 547 -39.67 -18.95 -10.04
N ALA A 548 -38.64 -18.56 -10.76
CA ALA A 548 -37.89 -17.33 -10.58
C ALA A 548 -37.75 -16.65 -11.96
N LEU A 549 -37.47 -15.35 -11.98
CA LEU A 549 -37.08 -14.68 -13.23
C LEU A 549 -35.77 -15.26 -13.76
N ARG A 550 -34.81 -15.51 -12.86
CA ARG A 550 -33.52 -16.13 -13.17
C ARG A 550 -33.12 -17.08 -12.06
N TRP A 551 -32.46 -18.18 -12.42
CA TRP A 551 -31.83 -19.10 -11.48
C TRP A 551 -30.32 -18.94 -11.56
N MET A 552 -29.64 -18.71 -10.44
CA MET A 552 -28.19 -18.58 -10.41
C MET A 552 -27.49 -19.92 -10.39
N ASP A 553 -28.06 -20.91 -9.71
CA ASP A 553 -27.52 -22.26 -9.59
C ASP A 553 -27.90 -23.16 -10.78
N ASP A 554 -28.95 -22.82 -11.54
CA ASP A 554 -29.31 -23.46 -12.81
C ASP A 554 -29.88 -22.48 -13.87
N PRO A 555 -29.07 -21.57 -14.45
CA PRO A 555 -29.57 -20.53 -15.37
C PRO A 555 -30.38 -21.05 -16.55
N ASN A 556 -30.04 -22.24 -17.06
CA ASN A 556 -30.72 -22.83 -18.22
C ASN A 556 -32.20 -23.15 -17.94
N ALA A 557 -32.58 -23.42 -16.69
CA ALA A 557 -33.97 -23.64 -16.31
C ALA A 557 -34.86 -22.39 -16.53
N ALA A 558 -34.25 -21.20 -16.51
CA ALA A 558 -34.91 -19.93 -16.86
C ALA A 558 -34.67 -19.49 -18.32
N GLY A 559 -33.93 -20.29 -19.11
CA GLY A 559 -33.55 -19.96 -20.48
C GLY A 559 -32.36 -19.00 -20.60
N ASN A 560 -31.51 -18.92 -19.57
CA ASN A 560 -30.27 -18.15 -19.59
C ASN A 560 -29.05 -19.08 -19.73
N PRO A 561 -27.98 -18.68 -20.43
CA PRO A 561 -26.74 -19.44 -20.52
C PRO A 561 -26.06 -19.60 -19.15
N SER A 562 -25.70 -20.84 -18.80
CA SER A 562 -24.81 -21.14 -17.67
C SER A 562 -23.32 -21.07 -18.02
N CYS A 563 -22.98 -20.93 -19.31
CA CYS A 563 -21.63 -20.98 -19.85
C CYS A 563 -21.46 -19.97 -21.01
N TYR A 564 -20.27 -19.37 -21.10
CA TYR A 564 -19.93 -18.41 -22.15
C TYR A 564 -19.99 -19.05 -23.55
N GLY A 565 -20.85 -18.53 -24.42
CA GLY A 565 -21.08 -19.10 -25.75
C GLY A 565 -21.84 -20.43 -25.76
N GLY A 566 -22.41 -20.84 -24.62
CA GLY A 566 -23.19 -22.07 -24.46
C GLY A 566 -24.62 -21.97 -25.02
N SER A 567 -25.48 -22.92 -24.64
CA SER A 567 -26.90 -22.85 -25.02
C SER A 567 -27.55 -21.59 -24.47
N ASP A 568 -28.50 -21.06 -25.24
CA ASP A 568 -29.22 -19.81 -24.96
C ASP A 568 -28.32 -18.55 -24.93
N TRP A 569 -27.04 -18.63 -25.30
CA TRP A 569 -26.17 -17.45 -25.42
C TRP A 569 -26.70 -16.45 -26.46
N ALA A 570 -26.85 -15.19 -26.04
CA ALA A 570 -27.18 -14.10 -26.94
C ALA A 570 -25.90 -13.48 -27.49
N GLU A 571 -25.73 -13.40 -28.81
CA GLU A 571 -24.54 -12.83 -29.44
C GLU A 571 -24.34 -11.36 -29.03
N PRO A 572 -23.28 -11.01 -28.27
CA PRO A 572 -23.04 -9.65 -27.81
C PRO A 572 -22.70 -8.70 -28.96
N GLU A 573 -22.22 -9.25 -30.07
CA GLU A 573 -21.90 -8.52 -31.30
C GLU A 573 -23.14 -8.33 -32.21
N CYS A 574 -24.23 -7.86 -31.62
CA CYS A 574 -25.55 -7.79 -32.25
C CYS A 574 -25.77 -6.55 -33.16
N GLY A 575 -24.74 -5.71 -33.34
CA GLY A 575 -24.82 -4.41 -34.02
C GLY A 575 -25.05 -3.26 -33.03
N GLU A 576 -26.02 -2.39 -33.34
CA GLU A 576 -26.41 -1.28 -32.46
C GLU A 576 -27.17 -1.84 -31.23
N PRO A 577 -26.70 -1.59 -29.99
CA PRO A 577 -27.46 -1.94 -28.79
C PRO A 577 -28.77 -1.14 -28.77
N THR A 578 -29.89 -1.84 -28.62
CA THR A 578 -31.21 -1.24 -28.56
C THR A 578 -32.05 -1.96 -27.52
N LEU A 579 -33.11 -1.30 -27.06
CA LEU A 579 -34.04 -1.95 -26.13
C LEU A 579 -34.71 -3.19 -26.75
N ALA A 580 -34.91 -3.21 -28.07
CA ALA A 580 -35.55 -4.34 -28.77
C ALA A 580 -34.68 -5.61 -28.83
N ASN A 581 -33.37 -5.49 -28.62
CA ASN A 581 -32.43 -6.61 -28.60
C ASN A 581 -31.80 -6.82 -27.22
N ASP A 582 -32.47 -6.35 -26.16
CA ASP A 582 -32.01 -6.45 -24.78
C ASP A 582 -30.59 -5.86 -24.61
N GLN A 583 -30.31 -4.75 -25.29
CA GLN A 583 -28.97 -4.12 -25.33
C GLN A 583 -27.86 -5.12 -25.73
N CYS A 584 -28.16 -6.03 -26.66
CA CYS A 584 -27.36 -7.19 -27.02
C CYS A 584 -27.24 -8.27 -25.90
N GLY A 585 -28.36 -8.58 -25.24
CA GLY A 585 -28.52 -9.75 -24.36
C GLY A 585 -28.01 -9.58 -22.94
N VAL A 586 -28.18 -8.41 -22.32
CA VAL A 586 -27.65 -8.13 -20.97
C VAL A 586 -28.31 -9.00 -19.89
N HIS A 587 -29.64 -9.13 -19.87
CA HIS A 587 -30.34 -9.97 -18.89
C HIS A 587 -30.13 -11.45 -19.16
N ASN A 588 -29.92 -11.79 -20.43
CA ASN A 588 -29.76 -13.16 -20.83
C ASN A 588 -28.37 -13.68 -20.46
N ASN A 589 -27.32 -12.99 -20.89
CA ASN A 589 -25.94 -13.45 -20.70
C ASN A 589 -25.43 -13.29 -19.24
N SER A 590 -26.17 -12.61 -18.36
CA SER A 590 -25.84 -12.51 -16.93
C SER A 590 -25.79 -13.87 -16.23
N GLY A 591 -26.50 -14.88 -16.77
CA GLY A 591 -26.47 -16.27 -16.30
C GLY A 591 -25.07 -16.87 -16.14
N VAL A 592 -24.09 -16.42 -16.95
CA VAL A 592 -22.69 -16.84 -16.84
C VAL A 592 -22.07 -16.36 -15.53
N LEU A 593 -22.28 -15.10 -15.15
CA LEU A 593 -21.75 -14.55 -13.90
C LEU A 593 -22.50 -15.12 -12.69
N ASN A 594 -23.81 -15.32 -12.82
CA ASN A 594 -24.65 -15.90 -11.79
C ASN A 594 -24.19 -17.33 -11.45
N LYS A 595 -23.98 -18.17 -12.48
CA LYS A 595 -23.47 -19.53 -12.30
C LYS A 595 -22.07 -19.55 -11.72
N TRP A 596 -21.21 -18.64 -12.17
CA TRP A 596 -19.85 -18.51 -11.65
C TRP A 596 -19.84 -18.24 -10.14
N PHE A 597 -20.66 -17.28 -9.69
CA PHE A 597 -20.73 -16.93 -8.28
C PHE A 597 -21.32 -18.06 -7.43
N TYR A 598 -22.38 -18.74 -7.90
CA TYR A 598 -22.89 -19.97 -7.27
C TYR A 598 -21.77 -21.01 -7.09
N LEU A 599 -21.01 -21.31 -8.15
CA LEU A 599 -19.93 -22.29 -8.08
C LEU A 599 -18.81 -21.85 -7.13
N LEU A 600 -18.49 -20.56 -7.10
CA LEU A 600 -17.47 -20.03 -6.21
C LEU A 600 -17.90 -20.12 -4.74
N VAL A 601 -19.17 -19.90 -4.42
CA VAL A 601 -19.72 -19.98 -3.06
C VAL A 601 -19.94 -21.43 -2.63
N THR A 602 -20.69 -22.20 -3.42
CA THR A 602 -21.26 -23.50 -3.04
C THR A 602 -20.43 -24.69 -3.54
N GLY A 603 -19.70 -24.51 -4.64
CA GLY A 603 -18.96 -25.58 -5.30
C GLY A 603 -19.81 -26.38 -6.28
N SER A 604 -19.13 -27.21 -7.08
CA SER A 604 -19.74 -28.05 -8.11
C SER A 604 -20.32 -29.35 -7.53
N GLY A 605 -21.29 -29.95 -8.21
CA GLY A 605 -21.85 -31.26 -7.87
C GLY A 605 -22.76 -31.26 -6.64
N GLN A 606 -23.17 -30.09 -6.16
CA GLN A 606 -24.10 -29.97 -5.04
C GLN A 606 -25.55 -30.16 -5.50
N THR A 607 -26.42 -30.55 -4.58
CA THR A 607 -27.88 -30.53 -4.80
C THR A 607 -28.31 -29.08 -5.05
N LEU A 608 -29.02 -28.85 -6.16
CA LEU A 608 -29.54 -27.53 -6.49
C LEU A 608 -30.76 -27.20 -5.63
N SER A 609 -31.06 -25.92 -5.44
CA SER A 609 -32.29 -25.55 -4.74
C SER A 609 -33.51 -25.97 -5.57
N PRO A 610 -34.65 -26.34 -4.96
CA PRO A 610 -35.84 -26.75 -5.70
C PRO A 610 -36.38 -25.62 -6.59
N GLY A 611 -36.79 -25.95 -7.81
CA GLY A 611 -37.43 -25.01 -8.72
C GLY A 611 -37.85 -25.69 -10.01
N LYS A 612 -38.79 -25.06 -10.71
CA LYS A 612 -39.37 -25.59 -11.93
C LYS A 612 -38.31 -25.75 -13.01
N ASP A 613 -38.33 -26.90 -13.67
CA ASP A 613 -37.45 -27.26 -14.79
C ASP A 613 -35.94 -27.34 -14.43
N LYS A 614 -35.58 -27.18 -13.15
CA LYS A 614 -34.19 -27.31 -12.66
C LYS A 614 -33.73 -28.75 -12.58
N ALA A 615 -32.44 -28.96 -12.80
CA ALA A 615 -31.78 -30.21 -12.45
C ALA A 615 -31.80 -30.44 -10.93
N VAL A 616 -31.70 -31.70 -10.50
CA VAL A 616 -31.67 -32.05 -9.07
C VAL A 616 -30.28 -31.77 -8.46
N VAL A 617 -29.22 -31.90 -9.25
CA VAL A 617 -27.82 -31.76 -8.84
C VAL A 617 -27.07 -31.02 -9.94
N ASP A 618 -26.14 -30.15 -9.55
CA ASP A 618 -25.22 -29.49 -10.47
C ASP A 618 -24.47 -30.55 -11.33
N PRO A 619 -24.53 -30.47 -12.67
CA PRO A 619 -24.09 -31.53 -13.57
C PRO A 619 -22.56 -31.69 -13.72
N SER A 620 -21.78 -31.31 -12.69
CA SER A 620 -20.30 -31.28 -12.58
C SER A 620 -19.47 -32.43 -13.21
N THR A 621 -20.07 -33.55 -13.62
CA THR A 621 -19.35 -34.69 -14.22
C THR A 621 -20.02 -35.34 -15.45
N GLN A 622 -21.10 -34.79 -16.02
CA GLN A 622 -21.76 -35.44 -17.16
C GLN A 622 -22.38 -34.47 -18.17
N ASP A 623 -21.97 -34.63 -19.44
CA ASP A 623 -22.59 -34.12 -20.67
C ASP A 623 -22.83 -32.60 -20.75
N GLY A 624 -21.78 -31.86 -21.09
CA GLY A 624 -21.55 -31.44 -22.48
C GLY A 624 -22.73 -30.99 -23.37
N VAL A 625 -23.84 -30.46 -22.83
CA VAL A 625 -24.81 -29.76 -23.68
C VAL A 625 -24.35 -28.32 -23.94
N ASP A 626 -23.77 -27.68 -22.91
CA ASP A 626 -23.53 -26.23 -22.94
C ASP A 626 -22.06 -25.82 -22.86
N ASN A 627 -21.14 -26.70 -22.46
CA ASN A 627 -19.71 -26.46 -22.55
C ASN A 627 -19.21 -26.81 -23.96
N PRO A 628 -18.85 -25.84 -24.84
CA PRO A 628 -18.27 -26.10 -26.14
C PRO A 628 -16.86 -26.70 -25.99
N GLY A 629 -16.79 -27.98 -25.59
CA GLY A 629 -15.56 -28.70 -25.28
C GLY A 629 -15.77 -29.96 -24.44
N GLY A 630 -16.85 -30.03 -23.65
CA GLY A 630 -17.22 -31.21 -22.86
C GLY A 630 -16.20 -31.58 -21.77
N GLU A 631 -15.34 -30.66 -21.33
CA GLU A 631 -14.40 -30.93 -20.25
C GLU A 631 -15.11 -30.90 -18.88
N ALA A 632 -14.86 -31.92 -18.05
CA ALA A 632 -15.36 -31.97 -16.69
C ALA A 632 -14.65 -30.92 -15.82
N TYR A 633 -15.38 -30.31 -14.89
CA TYR A 633 -14.85 -29.35 -13.94
C TYR A 633 -15.12 -29.80 -12.50
N SER A 634 -14.31 -29.33 -11.55
CA SER A 634 -14.52 -29.55 -10.13
C SER A 634 -14.17 -28.27 -9.39
N VAL A 635 -15.13 -27.74 -8.65
CA VAL A 635 -14.98 -26.53 -7.83
C VAL A 635 -15.33 -26.87 -6.39
N THR A 636 -14.39 -26.64 -5.50
CA THR A 636 -14.64 -26.62 -4.06
C THR A 636 -15.11 -25.21 -3.70
N GLY A 637 -16.30 -25.09 -3.10
CA GLY A 637 -16.85 -23.79 -2.72
C GLY A 637 -15.97 -23.09 -1.67
N LEU A 638 -15.77 -21.79 -1.84
CA LEU A 638 -15.05 -20.91 -0.92
C LEU A 638 -15.97 -20.27 0.13
N GLY A 639 -17.28 -20.36 -0.07
CA GLY A 639 -18.29 -19.71 0.77
C GLY A 639 -18.41 -18.20 0.54
N TYR A 640 -19.53 -17.63 1.00
CA TYR A 640 -19.88 -16.21 0.82
C TYR A 640 -18.80 -15.25 1.33
N ALA A 641 -18.19 -15.51 2.49
CA ALA A 641 -17.23 -14.60 3.11
C ALA A 641 -16.00 -14.31 2.23
N ILE A 642 -15.53 -15.29 1.45
CA ILE A 642 -14.40 -15.12 0.52
C ILE A 642 -14.91 -14.67 -0.85
N ALA A 643 -15.97 -15.32 -1.36
CA ALA A 643 -16.51 -15.06 -2.68
C ALA A 643 -16.99 -13.61 -2.86
N GLU A 644 -17.69 -13.04 -1.87
CA GLU A 644 -18.15 -11.65 -1.90
C GLU A 644 -16.99 -10.65 -1.95
N GLN A 645 -15.91 -10.90 -1.20
CA GLN A 645 -14.74 -10.02 -1.16
C GLN A 645 -13.97 -10.02 -2.48
N ILE A 646 -13.76 -11.20 -3.07
CA ILE A 646 -13.13 -11.34 -4.39
C ILE A 646 -13.99 -10.65 -5.45
N THR A 647 -15.30 -10.87 -5.41
CA THR A 647 -16.25 -10.34 -6.40
C THR A 647 -16.35 -8.81 -6.34
N PHE A 648 -16.47 -8.23 -5.14
CA PHE A 648 -16.60 -6.78 -4.98
C PHE A 648 -15.31 -6.03 -5.34
N GLN A 649 -14.14 -6.55 -4.94
CA GLN A 649 -12.87 -5.95 -5.36
C GLN A 649 -12.68 -6.03 -6.87
N ALA A 650 -13.16 -7.12 -7.50
CA ALA A 650 -13.10 -7.24 -8.94
C ALA A 650 -14.02 -6.23 -9.61
N GLU A 651 -15.26 -6.05 -9.14
CA GLU A 651 -16.17 -4.98 -9.61
C GLU A 651 -15.50 -3.60 -9.51
N LEU A 652 -14.88 -3.28 -8.37
CA LEU A 652 -14.12 -2.05 -8.19
C LEU A 652 -13.00 -1.90 -9.22
N LEU A 653 -12.36 -2.98 -9.67
CA LEU A 653 -11.27 -2.98 -10.65
C LEU A 653 -11.73 -3.05 -12.11
N LEU A 654 -12.96 -3.45 -12.40
CA LEU A 654 -13.46 -3.50 -13.77
C LEU A 654 -13.56 -2.10 -14.38
N THR A 655 -13.39 -2.05 -15.69
CA THR A 655 -13.55 -0.83 -16.50
C THR A 655 -14.88 -0.85 -17.26
N PRO A 656 -15.39 0.30 -17.72
CA PRO A 656 -16.75 0.40 -18.25
C PRO A 656 -17.12 -0.58 -19.37
N ASN A 657 -16.17 -0.92 -20.27
CA ASN A 657 -16.40 -1.89 -21.35
C ASN A 657 -15.76 -3.25 -21.09
N ALA A 658 -15.66 -3.63 -19.80
CA ALA A 658 -15.04 -4.88 -19.46
C ALA A 658 -15.79 -6.10 -20.05
N LYS A 659 -15.04 -7.17 -20.27
CA LYS A 659 -15.54 -8.47 -20.73
C LYS A 659 -15.39 -9.53 -19.65
N PHE A 660 -16.05 -10.67 -19.81
CA PHE A 660 -15.92 -11.79 -18.86
C PHE A 660 -14.46 -12.25 -18.69
N GLU A 661 -13.65 -12.21 -19.75
CA GLU A 661 -12.21 -12.52 -19.66
C GLU A 661 -11.43 -11.54 -18.75
N GLU A 662 -11.80 -10.26 -18.79
CA GLU A 662 -11.18 -9.23 -17.95
C GLU A 662 -11.60 -9.37 -16.49
N MET A 663 -12.86 -9.76 -16.24
CA MET A 663 -13.37 -10.11 -14.90
C MET A 663 -12.71 -11.37 -14.34
N ARG A 664 -12.52 -12.40 -15.16
CA ARG A 664 -11.68 -13.55 -14.81
C ARG A 664 -10.27 -13.12 -14.42
N LYS A 665 -9.63 -12.26 -15.22
CA LYS A 665 -8.26 -11.84 -14.90
C LYS A 665 -8.19 -11.02 -13.61
N ALA A 666 -9.14 -10.11 -13.37
CA ALA A 666 -9.20 -9.30 -12.16
C ALA A 666 -9.36 -10.17 -10.89
N THR A 667 -10.33 -11.10 -10.89
CA THR A 667 -10.58 -12.01 -9.77
C THR A 667 -9.39 -12.93 -9.48
N LEU A 668 -8.68 -13.42 -10.50
CA LEU A 668 -7.45 -14.19 -10.31
C LEU A 668 -6.31 -13.36 -9.70
N LEU A 669 -6.11 -12.12 -10.16
CA LEU A 669 -5.11 -11.22 -9.58
C LEU A 669 -5.44 -10.89 -8.11
N ILE A 670 -6.70 -10.66 -7.78
CA ILE A 670 -7.14 -10.45 -6.39
C ILE A 670 -6.89 -11.70 -5.55
N ALA A 671 -7.22 -12.89 -6.06
CA ALA A 671 -6.98 -14.15 -5.39
C ALA A 671 -5.48 -14.35 -5.09
N GLU A 672 -4.62 -14.11 -6.08
CA GLU A 672 -3.16 -14.20 -5.96
C GLU A 672 -2.58 -13.24 -4.90
N MET A 673 -3.16 -12.04 -4.76
CA MET A 673 -2.63 -11.01 -3.86
C MET A 673 -3.11 -11.18 -2.41
N ASN A 674 -4.27 -11.80 -2.20
CA ASN A 674 -4.95 -11.76 -0.90
C ASN A 674 -5.20 -13.15 -0.28
N TYR A 675 -5.04 -14.23 -1.03
CA TYR A 675 -5.43 -15.58 -0.59
C TYR A 675 -4.37 -16.63 -0.95
N THR A 676 -4.62 -17.90 -0.59
CA THR A 676 -3.68 -18.99 -0.84
C THR A 676 -3.87 -19.57 -2.25
N SER A 677 -2.96 -20.47 -2.66
CA SER A 677 -3.06 -21.17 -3.95
C SER A 677 -4.34 -22.00 -4.08
N ALA A 678 -4.96 -22.41 -2.97
CA ALA A 678 -6.23 -23.14 -2.99
C ALA A 678 -7.37 -22.23 -3.49
N GLU A 679 -7.49 -21.00 -2.98
CA GLU A 679 -8.49 -20.05 -3.46
C GLU A 679 -8.23 -19.66 -4.92
N VAL A 680 -6.96 -19.44 -5.30
CA VAL A 680 -6.59 -19.17 -6.71
C VAL A 680 -7.03 -20.30 -7.64
N GLU A 681 -6.81 -21.56 -7.24
CA GLU A 681 -7.28 -22.74 -7.98
C GLU A 681 -8.80 -22.74 -8.13
N GLN A 682 -9.55 -22.53 -7.04
CA GLN A 682 -11.02 -22.59 -7.10
C GLN A 682 -11.63 -21.43 -7.90
N VAL A 683 -11.07 -20.22 -7.81
CA VAL A 683 -11.47 -19.10 -8.67
C VAL A 683 -11.22 -19.44 -10.15
N THR A 684 -10.05 -20.03 -10.46
CA THR A 684 -9.71 -20.45 -11.84
C THR A 684 -10.67 -21.52 -12.35
N ASN A 685 -10.98 -22.52 -11.53
CA ASN A 685 -11.85 -23.63 -11.89
C ASN A 685 -13.32 -23.18 -12.00
N ALA A 686 -13.78 -22.25 -11.18
CA ALA A 686 -15.13 -21.67 -11.29
C ALA A 686 -15.31 -20.93 -12.62
N TRP A 687 -14.32 -20.14 -13.04
CA TRP A 687 -14.37 -19.48 -14.37
C TRP A 687 -14.31 -20.48 -15.53
N HIS A 688 -13.49 -21.52 -15.39
CA HIS A 688 -13.43 -22.58 -16.39
C HIS A 688 -14.77 -23.33 -16.51
N ALA A 689 -15.45 -23.57 -15.38
CA ALA A 689 -16.74 -24.24 -15.35
C ALA A 689 -17.84 -23.47 -16.12
N VAL A 690 -17.76 -22.15 -16.14
CA VAL A 690 -18.63 -21.28 -16.95
C VAL A 690 -18.01 -20.91 -18.32
N CYS A 691 -17.01 -21.68 -18.76
CA CYS A 691 -16.39 -21.61 -20.10
C CYS A 691 -15.62 -20.32 -20.41
N VAL A 692 -15.18 -19.61 -19.38
CA VAL A 692 -14.31 -18.44 -19.56
C VAL A 692 -12.91 -18.85 -19.18
N GLY A 693 -12.03 -19.05 -20.17
CA GLY A 693 -10.62 -19.38 -19.97
C GLY A 693 -10.32 -20.82 -19.52
N GLU A 694 -9.03 -21.13 -19.43
CA GLU A 694 -8.53 -22.49 -19.20
C GLU A 694 -8.77 -22.98 -17.77
N LYS A 695 -8.81 -24.30 -17.57
CA LYS A 695 -8.81 -24.89 -16.22
C LYS A 695 -7.53 -24.56 -15.48
N TYR A 696 -7.58 -24.61 -14.15
CA TYR A 696 -6.35 -24.54 -13.36
C TYR A 696 -5.47 -25.72 -13.74
N VAL A 697 -4.28 -25.42 -14.27
CA VAL A 697 -3.26 -26.43 -14.46
C VAL A 697 -2.52 -26.52 -13.14
N THR A 698 -2.84 -27.55 -12.37
CA THR A 698 -1.98 -27.95 -11.25
C THR A 698 -0.57 -28.13 -11.81
N PRO A 699 0.47 -27.59 -11.15
CA PRO A 699 1.85 -27.85 -11.56
C PRO A 699 2.03 -29.33 -11.87
N ASP A 700 2.69 -29.65 -12.98
CA ASP A 700 2.84 -31.03 -13.45
C ASP A 700 3.21 -31.96 -12.28
N ALA A 701 2.71 -33.19 -12.29
CA ALA A 701 3.09 -34.16 -11.27
C ALA A 701 4.62 -34.22 -11.13
N ASN A 702 5.10 -34.21 -9.89
CA ASN A 702 6.53 -34.13 -9.51
C ASN A 702 7.18 -32.74 -9.59
N VAL A 703 6.43 -31.69 -9.92
CA VAL A 703 6.97 -30.32 -9.86
C VAL A 703 6.94 -29.79 -8.43
N LEU A 704 8.13 -29.51 -7.90
CA LEU A 704 8.32 -28.83 -6.62
C LEU A 704 8.39 -27.32 -6.87
N LEU A 705 7.70 -26.52 -6.04
CA LEU A 705 7.66 -25.07 -6.11
C LEU A 705 7.89 -24.46 -4.74
N TYR A 706 8.64 -23.37 -4.67
CA TYR A 706 8.65 -22.50 -3.49
C TYR A 706 7.25 -21.87 -3.31
N GLU A 707 6.75 -21.83 -2.09
CA GLU A 707 5.52 -21.08 -1.78
C GLU A 707 5.82 -19.58 -1.76
N ALA A 708 4.88 -18.78 -2.28
CA ALA A 708 4.98 -17.31 -2.30
C ALA A 708 5.07 -16.68 -0.89
N SER A 709 4.64 -17.40 0.15
CA SER A 709 4.74 -17.02 1.56
C SER A 709 6.15 -17.16 2.15
N SER A 710 7.11 -17.73 1.41
CA SER A 710 8.48 -17.91 1.89
C SER A 710 9.21 -16.57 2.02
N ALA A 711 9.84 -16.33 3.18
CA ALA A 711 10.52 -15.07 3.48
C ALA A 711 11.63 -14.73 2.46
N SER A 712 11.74 -13.45 2.07
CA SER A 712 12.68 -12.95 1.05
C SER A 712 13.59 -11.81 1.52
N LEU A 713 13.34 -11.25 2.70
CA LEU A 713 14.14 -10.19 3.34
C LEU A 713 14.15 -10.41 4.85
N VAL A 714 15.31 -10.25 5.47
CA VAL A 714 15.52 -10.44 6.90
C VAL A 714 16.70 -9.60 7.38
N ASN A 715 16.58 -9.00 8.56
CA ASN A 715 17.70 -8.39 9.28
C ASN A 715 18.33 -9.45 10.19
N GLU A 716 19.65 -9.57 10.24
CA GLU A 716 20.32 -10.56 11.10
C GLU A 716 20.27 -10.22 12.59
N ALA A 717 20.22 -8.93 12.94
CA ALA A 717 20.06 -8.41 14.30
C ALA A 717 19.06 -9.22 15.13
N THR A 718 19.51 -9.62 16.32
CA THR A 718 18.70 -10.35 17.29
C THR A 718 18.40 -9.50 18.53
N THR A 719 17.54 -10.01 19.41
CA THR A 719 17.17 -9.32 20.67
C THR A 719 18.02 -9.76 21.85
N THR A 720 19.01 -10.62 21.62
CA THR A 720 19.82 -11.30 22.64
C THR A 720 21.26 -11.16 22.26
N ASN A 721 22.16 -10.87 23.18
CA ASN A 721 23.56 -10.66 22.81
C ASN A 721 24.42 -11.93 23.01
N GLY A 722 25.40 -12.17 22.15
CA GLY A 722 26.51 -13.11 22.32
C GLY A 722 26.76 -14.08 21.15
N CYS A 723 27.83 -14.88 21.24
CA CYS A 723 28.35 -15.77 20.19
C CYS A 723 27.40 -16.79 19.49
N ASN A 724 26.16 -17.00 19.94
CA ASN A 724 25.22 -17.95 19.33
C ASN A 724 23.93 -17.27 18.85
N GLU A 725 24.03 -16.00 18.49
CA GLU A 725 22.91 -15.25 17.95
C GLU A 725 22.51 -15.78 16.58
N VAL A 726 21.26 -16.22 16.52
CA VAL A 726 20.69 -16.71 15.28
C VAL A 726 19.26 -16.26 15.10
N LYS A 727 18.91 -16.01 13.85
CA LYS A 727 17.53 -15.80 13.40
C LYS A 727 17.10 -16.94 12.52
N THR A 728 15.90 -17.45 12.75
CA THR A 728 15.36 -18.52 11.91
C THR A 728 14.23 -18.00 11.05
N ILE A 729 14.27 -18.35 9.78
CA ILE A 729 13.18 -18.17 8.84
C ILE A 729 12.80 -19.52 8.25
N THR A 730 11.57 -19.63 7.78
CA THR A 730 11.07 -20.86 7.16
C THR A 730 10.85 -20.63 5.68
N VAL A 731 11.37 -21.53 4.86
CA VAL A 731 11.11 -21.59 3.42
C VAL A 731 10.28 -22.82 3.14
N SER A 732 9.11 -22.63 2.54
CA SER A 732 8.15 -23.70 2.25
C SER A 732 8.25 -24.10 0.79
N ILE A 733 8.23 -25.40 0.52
CA ILE A 733 8.20 -25.98 -0.83
C ILE A 733 7.00 -26.91 -0.90
N THR A 734 6.19 -26.73 -1.94
CA THR A 734 4.99 -27.52 -2.18
C THR A 734 5.08 -28.30 -3.48
N ALA A 735 4.39 -29.44 -3.50
CA ALA A 735 4.16 -30.23 -4.69
C ALA A 735 2.66 -30.56 -4.76
N ALA A 736 2.01 -30.24 -5.88
CA ALA A 736 0.58 -30.48 -6.04
C ALA A 736 0.24 -31.98 -6.09
N THR A 737 1.03 -32.76 -6.82
CA THR A 737 0.99 -34.23 -6.80
C THR A 737 2.40 -34.78 -7.02
N VAL A 738 2.69 -35.93 -6.43
CA VAL A 738 3.99 -36.63 -6.55
C VAL A 738 3.71 -38.06 -6.97
N THR A 739 3.99 -38.38 -8.23
CA THR A 739 3.78 -39.72 -8.79
C THR A 739 5.01 -40.61 -8.61
N THR A 740 6.19 -40.00 -8.50
CA THR A 740 7.46 -40.64 -8.14
C THR A 740 8.17 -39.76 -7.13
N ALA A 741 8.70 -40.35 -6.05
CA ALA A 741 9.33 -39.59 -4.96
C ALA A 741 10.36 -38.58 -5.50
N GLN A 742 10.26 -37.33 -5.03
CA GLN A 742 11.12 -36.22 -5.45
C GLN A 742 12.00 -35.77 -4.30
N THR A 743 13.18 -35.23 -4.61
CA THR A 743 14.07 -34.65 -3.61
C THR A 743 14.55 -33.27 -4.08
N ALA A 744 14.28 -32.24 -3.28
CA ALA A 744 14.89 -30.93 -3.45
C ALA A 744 16.24 -30.92 -2.73
N ASN A 745 17.34 -30.98 -3.49
CA ASN A 745 18.70 -30.82 -2.96
C ASN A 745 19.14 -29.37 -3.16
N PHE A 746 19.30 -28.64 -2.06
CA PHE A 746 19.63 -27.22 -2.11
C PHE A 746 21.09 -26.96 -2.50
N THR A 747 21.30 -25.88 -3.23
CA THR A 747 22.59 -25.36 -3.70
C THR A 747 22.58 -23.84 -3.57
N PHE A 748 23.77 -23.25 -3.36
CA PHE A 748 23.94 -21.85 -2.97
C PHE A 748 25.02 -21.13 -3.78
N SER A 749 25.28 -21.57 -5.00
CA SER A 749 26.41 -21.09 -5.81
C SER A 749 26.32 -19.62 -6.21
N ASP A 750 25.12 -19.06 -6.19
CA ASP A 750 24.78 -17.69 -6.58
C ASP A 750 24.52 -16.79 -5.36
N SER A 751 24.79 -17.29 -4.14
CA SER A 751 24.73 -16.50 -2.90
C SER A 751 25.94 -15.57 -2.80
N THR A 752 25.77 -14.42 -2.15
CA THR A 752 26.92 -13.65 -1.61
C THR A 752 27.24 -14.12 -0.20
N ALA A 753 26.21 -14.46 0.58
CA ALA A 753 26.33 -15.09 1.89
C ALA A 753 26.87 -16.53 1.78
N SER A 754 27.65 -16.92 2.76
CA SER A 754 28.44 -18.15 2.89
C SER A 754 27.73 -19.16 3.80
N LEU A 755 27.40 -20.32 3.23
CA LEU A 755 26.80 -21.43 3.98
C LEU A 755 27.78 -21.98 5.03
N GLY A 756 27.33 -22.03 6.29
CA GLY A 756 28.09 -22.46 7.47
C GLY A 756 28.81 -21.31 8.18
N GLU A 757 28.82 -20.12 7.58
CA GLU A 757 29.41 -18.91 8.17
C GLU A 757 28.29 -17.91 8.52
N ASP A 758 27.52 -17.49 7.52
CA ASP A 758 26.50 -16.41 7.63
C ASP A 758 25.09 -17.02 7.75
N PHE A 759 24.91 -18.25 7.24
CA PHE A 759 23.68 -19.01 7.43
C PHE A 759 23.89 -20.53 7.36
N ASP A 760 22.96 -21.30 7.93
CA ASP A 760 22.82 -22.75 7.77
C ASP A 760 21.38 -23.13 7.43
N ILE A 761 21.15 -24.35 6.96
CA ILE A 761 19.81 -24.86 6.65
C ILE A 761 19.56 -26.24 7.25
N SER A 762 18.33 -26.46 7.74
CA SER A 762 17.91 -27.75 8.26
C SER A 762 16.46 -28.08 7.88
N PRO A 763 16.21 -29.23 7.23
CA PRO A 763 17.18 -30.18 6.69
C PRO A 763 17.87 -29.67 5.40
N SER A 764 19.05 -30.21 5.06
CA SER A 764 19.80 -29.84 3.84
C SER A 764 19.15 -30.28 2.52
N SER A 765 18.09 -31.06 2.59
CA SER A 765 17.24 -31.46 1.46
C SER A 765 15.84 -31.83 1.94
N LEU A 766 14.85 -31.71 1.05
CA LEU A 766 13.46 -32.12 1.32
C LEU A 766 13.07 -33.26 0.40
N THR A 767 12.51 -34.34 0.97
CA THR A 767 12.10 -35.53 0.21
C THR A 767 10.59 -35.67 0.20
N PHE A 768 9.96 -35.49 -0.95
CA PHE A 768 8.52 -35.58 -1.13
C PHE A 768 8.14 -37.02 -1.52
N PRO A 769 7.45 -37.78 -0.65
CA PRO A 769 6.98 -39.12 -0.99
C PRO A 769 5.86 -39.07 -2.03
N VAL A 770 5.58 -40.21 -2.66
CA VAL A 770 4.44 -40.37 -3.58
C VAL A 770 3.15 -39.97 -2.87
N SER A 771 2.45 -38.98 -3.44
CA SER A 771 1.24 -38.39 -2.88
C SER A 771 0.29 -38.00 -4.00
N ALA A 772 -0.98 -38.38 -3.85
CA ALA A 772 -2.06 -38.00 -4.78
C ALA A 772 -2.66 -36.62 -4.46
N THR A 773 -2.26 -36.01 -3.35
CA THR A 773 -2.70 -34.69 -2.88
C THR A 773 -1.49 -33.78 -2.68
N SER A 774 -1.74 -32.48 -2.52
CA SER A 774 -0.68 -31.51 -2.24
C SER A 774 0.10 -31.90 -0.99
N ASN A 775 1.40 -31.69 -1.05
CA ASN A 775 2.33 -31.97 0.04
C ASN A 775 3.30 -30.80 0.15
N THR A 776 3.28 -30.10 1.28
CA THR A 776 4.22 -29.02 1.60
C THR A 776 5.22 -29.52 2.62
N GLN A 777 6.50 -29.23 2.37
CA GLN A 777 7.59 -29.42 3.32
C GLN A 777 8.36 -28.13 3.51
N GLN A 778 9.04 -28.04 4.65
CA GLN A 778 9.67 -26.81 5.10
C GLN A 778 11.14 -27.06 5.38
N VAL A 779 11.95 -26.07 5.04
CA VAL A 779 13.34 -25.96 5.46
C VAL A 779 13.48 -24.72 6.34
N THR A 780 14.10 -24.90 7.50
CA THR A 780 14.49 -23.79 8.35
C THR A 780 15.84 -23.27 7.85
N VAL A 781 15.91 -21.97 7.57
CA VAL A 781 17.16 -21.26 7.32
C VAL A 781 17.51 -20.52 8.61
N THR A 782 18.68 -20.81 9.16
CA THR A 782 19.25 -20.18 10.34
C THR A 782 20.27 -19.16 9.84
N ILE A 783 20.11 -17.89 10.15
CA ILE A 783 21.04 -16.80 9.80
C ILE A 783 21.78 -16.44 11.08
N TYR A 784 23.09 -16.29 11.00
CA TYR A 784 23.95 -15.91 12.11
C TYR A 784 24.06 -14.39 12.18
N ASN A 785 24.02 -13.82 13.38
CA ASN A 785 24.52 -12.46 13.62
C ASN A 785 25.96 -12.65 14.12
N ASP A 786 26.96 -12.31 13.31
CA ASP A 786 28.32 -12.83 13.49
C ASP A 786 29.40 -11.76 13.78
N ALA A 787 28.96 -10.52 14.03
CA ALA A 787 29.80 -9.37 14.38
C ALA A 787 30.82 -8.99 13.28
N ILE A 788 30.68 -9.54 12.07
CA ILE A 788 31.53 -9.23 10.94
C ILE A 788 30.99 -8.00 10.24
N ILE A 789 31.81 -6.95 10.17
CA ILE A 789 31.45 -5.75 9.42
C ILE A 789 31.50 -6.06 7.92
N GLU A 790 30.33 -6.26 7.31
CA GLU A 790 30.19 -6.50 5.89
C GLU A 790 29.15 -5.54 5.26
N GLY A 791 28.35 -6.01 4.33
CA GLY A 791 27.26 -5.21 3.77
C GLY A 791 26.13 -6.14 3.37
N THR A 792 24.98 -5.58 2.97
CA THR A 792 23.79 -6.38 2.64
C THR A 792 24.10 -7.56 1.71
N GLU A 793 23.75 -8.75 2.17
CA GLU A 793 24.06 -10.01 1.53
C GLU A 793 22.83 -10.74 1.00
N LYS A 794 23.06 -11.83 0.27
CA LYS A 794 22.03 -12.63 -0.38
C LYS A 794 22.29 -14.13 -0.21
N ILE A 795 21.28 -14.85 0.27
CA ILE A 795 21.17 -16.30 0.15
C ILE A 795 20.36 -16.62 -1.12
N GLN A 796 20.99 -17.26 -2.11
CA GLN A 796 20.32 -17.82 -3.28
C GLN A 796 20.11 -19.33 -3.08
N MET A 797 18.92 -19.72 -2.64
CA MET A 797 18.52 -21.14 -2.52
C MET A 797 18.07 -21.67 -3.88
N ASP A 798 18.87 -22.55 -4.46
CA ASP A 798 18.57 -23.19 -5.73
C ASP A 798 18.44 -24.71 -5.58
N PHE A 799 17.50 -25.35 -6.28
CA PHE A 799 17.50 -26.81 -6.42
C PHE A 799 17.02 -27.24 -7.81
N PRO A 800 17.54 -28.36 -8.36
CA PRO A 800 17.06 -28.90 -9.62
C PRO A 800 15.72 -29.63 -9.45
N ASN A 801 14.80 -29.41 -10.39
CA ASN A 801 13.58 -30.20 -10.56
C ASN A 801 13.47 -30.61 -12.06
N ASP A 802 12.58 -31.56 -12.39
CA ASP A 802 12.43 -32.13 -13.74
C ASP A 802 12.18 -31.08 -14.85
N THR A 803 11.71 -29.88 -14.49
CA THR A 803 11.42 -28.77 -15.41
C THR A 803 12.44 -27.63 -15.37
N GLY A 804 13.56 -27.79 -14.64
CA GLY A 804 14.65 -26.81 -14.55
C GLY A 804 15.07 -26.50 -13.10
N ILE A 805 15.95 -25.50 -12.95
CA ILE A 805 16.43 -25.04 -11.64
C ILE A 805 15.36 -24.13 -11.01
N ARG A 806 14.95 -24.44 -9.78
CA ARG A 806 14.12 -23.58 -8.93
C ARG A 806 15.02 -22.68 -8.11
N LYS A 807 14.59 -21.43 -7.91
CA LYS A 807 15.37 -20.37 -7.29
C LYS A 807 14.52 -19.64 -6.25
N HIS A 808 15.07 -19.37 -5.08
CA HIS A 808 14.50 -18.49 -4.06
C HIS A 808 15.61 -17.59 -3.50
N THR A 809 15.31 -16.31 -3.33
CA THR A 809 16.29 -15.32 -2.85
C THR A 809 15.86 -14.81 -1.48
N ILE A 810 16.78 -14.86 -0.51
CA ILE A 810 16.65 -14.18 0.78
C ILE A 810 17.74 -13.11 0.84
N THR A 811 17.38 -11.88 1.18
CA THR A 811 18.32 -10.77 1.40
C THR A 811 18.55 -10.62 2.91
N ILE A 812 19.82 -10.60 3.33
CA ILE A 812 20.24 -10.38 4.72
C ILE A 812 20.70 -8.93 4.86
N MET A 813 20.08 -8.17 5.76
CA MET A 813 20.53 -6.83 6.11
C MET A 813 21.46 -6.92 7.32
N ASP A 814 22.71 -6.53 7.09
CA ASP A 814 23.80 -6.50 8.08
C ASP A 814 23.70 -5.25 8.98
N ASP A 815 23.85 -5.44 10.30
CA ASP A 815 23.81 -4.39 11.31
C ASP A 815 25.18 -4.02 11.93
N ASP A 816 26.26 -4.69 11.54
CA ASP A 816 27.62 -4.46 12.05
C ASP A 816 28.31 -3.22 11.44
N TYR A 817 29.16 -2.58 12.25
CA TYR A 817 29.80 -1.31 11.90
C TYR A 817 31.10 -1.05 12.67
N VAL A 818 31.92 -0.13 12.15
CA VAL A 818 33.11 0.36 12.87
C VAL A 818 32.65 1.41 13.89
N PRO A 819 32.75 1.18 15.21
CA PRO A 819 32.29 2.14 16.21
C PRO A 819 33.16 3.40 16.24
N ILE A 820 32.49 4.55 16.37
CA ILE A 820 33.15 5.83 16.64
C ILE A 820 33.26 5.99 18.16
N VAL A 821 34.50 6.01 18.68
CA VAL A 821 34.78 5.94 20.12
C VAL A 821 35.18 7.32 20.69
N GLY A 822 34.70 7.67 21.89
CA GLY A 822 35.09 8.91 22.56
C GLY A 822 34.25 9.37 23.75
N SER A 823 34.72 10.42 24.44
CA SER A 823 34.05 11.01 25.61
C SER A 823 33.20 12.26 25.31
N GLY A 824 32.87 12.53 24.05
CA GLY A 824 32.13 13.74 23.70
C GLY A 824 31.37 13.69 22.39
N THR A 825 30.83 14.86 22.03
CA THR A 825 30.08 15.07 20.80
C THR A 825 30.97 14.88 19.57
N VAL A 826 30.59 13.97 18.69
CA VAL A 826 31.20 13.77 17.37
C VAL A 826 30.35 14.42 16.28
N GLU A 827 31.02 14.86 15.23
CA GLU A 827 30.41 15.39 14.02
C GLU A 827 30.23 14.25 13.01
N LEU A 828 29.00 13.96 12.64
CA LEU A 828 28.64 12.93 11.66
C LEU A 828 28.47 13.51 10.26
N LEU A 829 28.02 14.76 10.17
CA LEU A 829 27.86 15.50 8.94
C LEU A 829 28.03 17.00 9.22
N ASN A 830 28.81 17.69 8.40
CA ASN A 830 28.92 19.15 8.43
C ASN A 830 29.00 19.67 7.00
N GLU A 831 28.06 20.53 6.64
CA GLU A 831 27.95 21.11 5.30
C GLU A 831 27.51 22.58 5.39
N THR A 832 28.35 23.45 4.83
CA THR A 832 28.20 24.92 4.83
C THR A 832 27.90 25.46 3.43
N PHE A 833 27.82 24.60 2.42
CA PHE A 833 27.56 24.94 1.02
C PHE A 833 28.51 26.02 0.47
N ASP A 834 29.79 25.95 0.86
CA ASP A 834 30.82 26.94 0.48
C ASP A 834 31.21 26.90 -1.01
N VAL A 835 30.74 25.89 -1.74
CA VAL A 835 30.94 25.71 -3.19
C VAL A 835 29.64 25.88 -3.96
N SER A 836 29.73 26.34 -5.21
CA SER A 836 28.56 26.59 -6.07
C SER A 836 28.07 25.36 -6.85
N THR A 837 28.52 24.16 -6.48
CA THR A 837 28.15 22.88 -7.08
C THR A 837 27.57 21.96 -6.02
N THR A 838 26.75 20.98 -6.40
CA THR A 838 26.23 19.97 -5.47
C THR A 838 27.37 19.34 -4.66
N PRO A 839 27.28 19.31 -3.33
CA PRO A 839 28.29 18.67 -2.50
C PRO A 839 28.50 17.19 -2.88
N THR A 840 29.70 16.68 -2.65
CA THR A 840 30.04 15.30 -3.03
C THR A 840 29.20 14.29 -2.26
N GLY A 841 28.53 13.38 -2.96
CA GLY A 841 27.65 12.36 -2.37
C GLY A 841 26.24 12.84 -2.06
N TRP A 842 25.94 14.13 -2.29
CA TRP A 842 24.58 14.67 -2.22
C TRP A 842 23.90 14.58 -3.58
N PHE A 843 22.58 14.51 -3.58
CA PHE A 843 21.78 14.37 -4.79
C PHE A 843 20.63 15.39 -4.81
N VAL A 844 20.39 16.00 -5.96
CA VAL A 844 19.22 16.83 -6.22
C VAL A 844 18.34 16.09 -7.21
N ASN A 845 17.14 15.69 -6.79
CA ASN A 845 16.19 15.00 -7.66
C ASN A 845 15.47 15.99 -8.58
N SER A 846 16.17 16.54 -9.58
CA SER A 846 15.74 17.69 -10.39
C SER A 846 15.50 17.39 -11.88
N GLU A 847 15.67 16.16 -12.35
CA GLU A 847 15.74 15.89 -13.81
C GLU A 847 14.47 16.30 -14.57
N PHE A 848 13.32 16.49 -13.90
CA PHE A 848 12.07 16.94 -14.53
C PHE A 848 11.20 17.88 -13.67
N ASP A 849 11.72 18.45 -12.58
CA ASP A 849 10.96 19.38 -11.73
C ASP A 849 11.05 20.82 -12.27
N ALA A 850 10.02 21.63 -12.03
CA ALA A 850 9.98 23.03 -12.44
C ALA A 850 10.89 23.94 -11.61
N ASN A 851 11.34 23.47 -10.45
CA ASN A 851 12.33 24.11 -9.61
C ASN A 851 13.59 23.23 -9.51
N THR A 852 14.69 23.80 -9.06
CA THR A 852 15.95 23.12 -8.76
C THR A 852 16.59 23.68 -7.50
N TRP A 853 17.34 22.85 -6.78
CA TRP A 853 18.28 23.34 -5.77
C TRP A 853 19.56 23.85 -6.45
N LEU A 854 20.02 25.02 -6.04
CA LEU A 854 21.32 25.60 -6.38
C LEU A 854 22.12 25.90 -5.12
N PHE A 855 23.41 26.15 -5.32
CA PHE A 855 24.39 26.44 -4.29
C PHE A 855 25.12 27.73 -4.71
N ASN A 856 25.24 28.70 -3.81
CA ASN A 856 25.84 30.01 -4.15
C ASN A 856 27.33 30.08 -3.79
N GLY A 857 27.82 29.22 -2.91
CA GLY A 857 29.18 29.27 -2.38
C GLY A 857 29.50 30.56 -1.60
N THR A 858 30.77 30.71 -1.24
CA THR A 858 31.29 31.92 -0.57
C THR A 858 31.75 32.98 -1.57
N GLY A 859 30.83 33.89 -1.93
CA GLY A 859 31.14 35.07 -2.75
C GLY A 859 31.64 36.26 -1.92
N PRO A 860 32.11 37.36 -2.55
CA PRO A 860 32.59 38.56 -1.83
C PRO A 860 31.53 39.26 -0.95
N THR A 861 30.25 38.89 -1.08
CA THR A 861 29.10 39.54 -0.44
C THR A 861 28.03 38.55 0.08
N SER A 862 28.26 37.23 0.06
CA SER A 862 27.28 36.22 0.49
C SER A 862 27.91 35.11 1.32
N THR A 863 27.18 34.63 2.33
CA THR A 863 27.44 33.35 3.02
C THR A 863 26.98 32.20 2.11
N GLY A 864 27.61 31.02 2.22
CA GLY A 864 27.17 29.81 1.51
C GLY A 864 25.74 29.43 1.90
N ARG A 865 24.96 28.82 1.00
CA ARG A 865 23.63 28.24 1.25
C ARG A 865 23.22 27.35 0.09
N ALA A 866 22.40 26.34 0.37
CA ALA A 866 21.58 25.65 -0.62
C ALA A 866 20.22 26.32 -0.69
N TYR A 867 19.70 26.54 -1.90
CA TYR A 867 18.44 27.26 -2.08
C TYR A 867 17.71 26.86 -3.35
N VAL A 868 16.40 27.05 -3.35
CA VAL A 868 15.54 26.68 -4.46
C VAL A 868 15.34 27.85 -5.43
N VAL A 869 15.35 27.55 -6.72
CA VAL A 869 15.06 28.47 -7.84
C VAL A 869 14.26 27.75 -8.94
N PRO A 870 13.62 28.47 -9.87
CA PRO A 870 13.07 27.84 -11.08
C PRO A 870 14.15 27.07 -11.85
N ASN A 871 13.78 25.93 -12.43
CA ASN A 871 14.65 25.12 -13.28
C ASN A 871 15.11 25.97 -14.49
N LEU A 872 16.40 25.91 -14.81
CA LEU A 872 17.09 26.79 -15.78
C LEU A 872 17.33 28.25 -15.34
N SER A 873 16.93 28.65 -14.13
CA SER A 873 17.31 29.95 -13.53
C SER A 873 18.71 29.89 -12.93
N ASN A 874 19.48 30.98 -13.05
CA ASN A 874 20.77 31.17 -12.36
C ASN A 874 20.71 32.39 -11.42
N THR A 875 19.53 32.72 -10.90
CA THR A 875 19.36 33.86 -10.00
C THR A 875 20.05 33.57 -8.65
N PRO A 876 20.74 34.56 -8.05
CA PRO A 876 21.39 34.38 -6.75
C PRO A 876 20.40 34.43 -5.56
N GLU A 877 19.13 34.78 -5.83
CA GLU A 877 18.08 34.88 -4.83
C GLU A 877 17.11 33.70 -4.89
N PRO A 878 16.70 33.13 -3.74
CA PRO A 878 15.76 32.02 -3.67
C PRO A 878 14.38 32.48 -4.14
N THR A 879 13.93 31.82 -5.20
CA THR A 879 12.65 32.06 -5.88
C THR A 879 12.10 30.72 -6.31
N TYR A 880 10.91 30.65 -6.89
CA TYR A 880 10.39 29.42 -7.45
C TYR A 880 9.37 29.73 -8.53
N ASP A 881 9.14 28.76 -9.40
CA ASP A 881 8.02 28.79 -10.33
C ASP A 881 6.78 28.26 -9.61
N GLY A 882 6.02 29.17 -9.02
CA GLY A 882 4.72 28.85 -8.40
C GLY A 882 3.57 28.70 -9.40
N THR A 883 3.83 28.66 -10.72
CA THR A 883 2.79 28.39 -11.73
C THR A 883 2.62 26.90 -12.02
N VAL A 884 3.48 26.08 -11.45
CA VAL A 884 3.56 24.63 -11.67
C VAL A 884 3.87 23.96 -10.34
N PHE A 885 3.20 22.84 -10.12
CA PHE A 885 3.44 22.02 -8.95
C PHE A 885 4.91 21.55 -8.90
N SER A 886 5.51 21.57 -7.72
CA SER A 886 6.90 21.16 -7.49
C SER A 886 7.02 20.41 -6.18
N SER A 887 7.85 19.36 -6.17
CA SER A 887 8.17 18.57 -4.98
C SER A 887 9.62 18.10 -5.10
N ILE A 888 10.55 19.04 -4.95
CA ILE A 888 11.95 18.81 -5.24
C ILE A 888 12.77 18.57 -3.97
N HIS A 889 13.62 17.54 -4.04
CA HIS A 889 14.42 17.07 -2.91
C HIS A 889 15.91 17.38 -3.09
N LEU A 890 16.53 17.91 -2.03
CA LEU A 890 17.95 17.86 -1.78
C LEU A 890 18.20 16.74 -0.76
N ILE A 891 18.93 15.70 -1.17
CA ILE A 891 19.20 14.51 -0.38
C ILE A 891 20.67 14.51 0.00
N SER A 892 20.96 14.33 1.30
CA SER A 892 22.33 14.22 1.80
C SER A 892 22.99 12.93 1.39
N LYS A 893 24.32 12.88 1.50
CA LYS A 893 25.02 11.59 1.59
C LYS A 893 24.49 10.79 2.80
N PRO A 894 24.56 9.44 2.79
CA PRO A 894 24.29 8.64 3.99
C PRO A 894 25.13 9.11 5.18
N VAL A 895 24.47 9.19 6.34
CA VAL A 895 25.04 9.51 7.64
C VAL A 895 24.93 8.24 8.47
N ASP A 896 26.08 7.75 8.96
CA ASP A 896 26.12 6.56 9.80
C ASP A 896 26.19 6.99 11.26
N ALA A 897 25.13 6.70 12.02
CA ALA A 897 25.06 6.92 13.45
C ALA A 897 24.92 5.61 14.23
N ARG A 898 25.29 4.47 13.63
CA ARG A 898 25.41 3.22 14.37
C ARG A 898 26.46 3.38 15.48
N GLY A 899 26.12 2.95 16.69
CA GLY A 899 26.90 3.18 17.92
C GLY A 899 26.90 4.61 18.44
N ILE A 900 26.14 5.52 17.84
CA ILE A 900 26.03 6.91 18.25
C ILE A 900 24.66 7.16 18.90
N SER A 901 24.67 7.84 20.04
CA SER A 901 23.46 8.22 20.77
C SER A 901 23.26 9.73 20.78
N ASN A 902 22.05 10.22 21.10
CA ASN A 902 21.72 11.64 21.12
C ASN A 902 22.04 12.36 19.80
N VAL A 903 21.75 11.72 18.67
CA VAL A 903 21.91 12.31 17.35
C VAL A 903 21.09 13.60 17.29
N THR A 904 21.75 14.70 16.97
CA THR A 904 21.20 16.05 16.90
C THR A 904 21.43 16.58 15.50
N VAL A 905 20.37 17.00 14.83
CA VAL A 905 20.44 17.68 13.54
C VAL A 905 20.19 19.15 13.75
N LYS A 906 21.10 19.97 13.22
CA LYS A 906 21.04 21.42 13.26
C LYS A 906 21.26 22.00 11.86
N PHE A 907 20.49 23.00 11.47
CA PHE A 907 20.74 23.81 10.28
C PHE A 907 20.02 25.15 10.38
N ASP A 908 20.55 26.16 9.70
CA ASP A 908 19.88 27.44 9.52
C ASP A 908 18.93 27.37 8.32
N TYR A 909 17.78 28.03 8.41
CA TYR A 909 16.81 28.09 7.31
C TYR A 909 16.24 29.49 7.14
N GLU A 910 15.86 29.79 5.90
CA GLU A 910 14.94 30.86 5.55
C GLU A 910 13.88 30.27 4.62
N ALA A 911 12.62 30.40 5.03
CA ALA A 911 11.48 29.84 4.30
C ALA A 911 10.48 30.94 3.97
N GLY A 912 10.18 31.05 2.68
CA GLY A 912 9.06 31.78 2.14
C GLY A 912 7.85 30.85 1.98
N GLY A 913 7.14 30.98 0.87
CA GLY A 913 5.92 30.21 0.58
C GLY A 913 4.63 30.75 1.21
N GLU A 914 3.55 29.99 1.01
CA GLU A 914 2.18 30.40 1.30
C GLU A 914 1.61 29.64 2.50
N ASN A 915 1.12 30.38 3.50
CA ASN A 915 0.55 29.88 4.75
C ASN A 915 -0.64 30.75 5.20
N ASP A 916 -1.83 30.15 5.31
CA ASP A 916 -3.06 30.86 5.74
C ASP A 916 -3.37 30.76 7.25
N GLN A 917 -2.39 30.33 8.06
CA GLN A 917 -2.46 29.99 9.49
C GLN A 917 -3.05 28.61 9.80
N THR A 918 -3.87 28.02 8.92
CA THR A 918 -4.48 26.69 9.12
C THR A 918 -3.96 25.63 8.15
N ALA A 919 -3.46 26.05 6.98
CA ALA A 919 -2.90 25.21 5.94
C ALA A 919 -1.62 25.84 5.35
N LEU A 920 -0.67 24.97 5.01
CA LEU A 920 0.51 25.32 4.23
C LEU A 920 0.23 24.94 2.77
N PHE A 921 0.49 25.86 1.85
CA PHE A 921 0.29 25.67 0.41
C PHE A 921 1.64 25.55 -0.30
N ASP A 922 2.60 26.41 0.06
CA ASP A 922 4.00 26.31 -0.35
C ASP A 922 4.92 26.34 0.86
N TRP A 923 5.82 25.36 0.99
CA TRP A 923 6.67 25.22 2.16
C TRP A 923 7.96 24.46 1.85
N GLY A 924 9.00 24.77 2.63
CA GLY A 924 10.18 23.93 2.79
C GLY A 924 9.94 22.85 3.83
N GLU A 925 10.57 21.69 3.74
CA GLU A 925 10.35 20.60 4.66
C GLU A 925 11.62 19.81 4.90
N PHE A 926 11.84 19.42 6.15
CA PHE A 926 12.94 18.57 6.57
C PHE A 926 12.44 17.18 6.92
N MET A 927 13.13 16.16 6.42
CA MET A 927 12.76 14.75 6.48
C MET A 927 14.02 13.88 6.63
N TYR A 928 13.85 12.60 6.96
CA TYR A 928 14.93 11.60 6.95
C TYR A 928 14.46 10.27 6.36
N SER A 929 15.40 9.37 6.04
CA SER A 929 15.12 8.04 5.48
C SER A 929 16.16 7.02 5.92
N PHE A 930 15.74 5.80 6.27
CA PHE A 930 16.64 4.68 6.60
C PHE A 930 16.98 3.81 5.37
N ASP A 931 16.11 3.77 4.36
CA ASP A 931 16.23 2.94 3.17
C ASP A 931 16.55 3.74 1.88
N GLY A 932 16.56 5.07 1.98
CA GLY A 932 16.75 5.99 0.85
C GLY A 932 15.52 6.11 -0.07
N ALA A 933 14.41 5.43 0.22
CA ALA A 933 13.22 5.35 -0.61
C ALA A 933 11.94 5.84 0.09
N THR A 934 11.82 5.59 1.41
CA THR A 934 10.71 6.01 2.25
C THR A 934 11.13 7.21 3.10
N TYR A 935 10.39 8.32 3.06
CA TYR A 935 10.74 9.57 3.74
C TYR A 935 9.83 9.84 4.93
N GLU A 936 10.42 10.07 6.09
CA GLU A 936 9.74 10.43 7.33
C GLU A 936 9.83 11.95 7.56
N SER A 937 8.67 12.63 7.57
CA SER A 937 8.59 14.08 7.76
C SER A 937 8.89 14.50 9.21
N VAL A 938 9.72 15.53 9.37
CA VAL A 938 10.10 16.09 10.69
C VAL A 938 9.47 17.46 10.93
N GLU A 939 9.76 18.44 10.07
CA GLU A 939 9.25 19.81 10.23
C GLU A 939 9.05 20.49 8.87
N LYS A 940 7.96 21.28 8.79
CA LYS A 940 7.64 22.13 7.64
C LYS A 940 7.90 23.60 7.98
N PHE A 941 8.47 24.33 7.04
CA PHE A 941 8.91 25.72 7.15
C PHE A 941 8.20 26.57 6.09
N ALA A 942 7.48 27.60 6.53
CA ALA A 942 6.82 28.56 5.65
C ALA A 942 6.82 29.96 6.29
N THR A 943 6.27 30.95 5.60
CA THR A 943 6.09 32.32 6.11
C THR A 943 5.29 32.38 7.43
N ASP A 944 5.50 33.47 8.20
CA ASP A 944 4.67 33.80 9.36
C ASP A 944 3.25 34.19 8.87
N GLY A 945 2.29 33.28 8.99
CA GLY A 945 0.98 33.34 8.33
C GLY A 945 0.23 34.68 8.47
N SER A 946 -0.44 35.10 7.39
CA SER A 946 -1.19 36.36 7.27
C SER A 946 -2.54 36.12 6.58
N PRO A 947 -3.58 36.94 6.82
CA PRO A 947 -4.83 36.85 6.07
C PRO A 947 -4.57 37.06 4.57
N GLY A 948 -4.60 35.96 3.79
CA GLY A 948 -4.29 35.93 2.36
C GLY A 948 -3.04 35.14 1.96
N GLY A 949 -2.49 34.29 2.84
CA GLY A 949 -1.49 33.28 2.47
C GLY A 949 -0.05 33.80 2.40
N LEU A 950 0.18 35.09 2.16
CA LEU A 950 1.53 35.65 1.99
C LEU A 950 1.97 36.50 3.19
N GLY A 951 3.04 36.08 3.86
CA GLY A 951 3.69 36.75 5.00
C GLY A 951 5.18 37.05 4.77
N PRO A 952 5.89 37.67 5.72
CA PRO A 952 7.35 37.78 5.67
C PRO A 952 8.00 36.40 5.78
N ASN A 953 9.15 36.23 5.11
CA ASN A 953 9.96 35.00 5.23
C ASN A 953 10.27 34.70 6.70
N LYS A 954 10.15 33.43 7.06
CA LYS A 954 10.54 32.96 8.38
C LYS A 954 12.01 32.53 8.35
N VAL A 955 12.82 33.21 9.15
CA VAL A 955 14.26 32.91 9.33
C VAL A 955 14.44 32.28 10.70
N GLY A 956 15.16 31.16 10.76
CA GLY A 956 15.43 30.47 12.01
C GLY A 956 16.56 29.46 11.93
N THR A 957 16.78 28.77 13.05
CA THR A 957 17.70 27.64 13.15
C THR A 957 16.89 26.45 13.62
N PHE A 958 16.85 25.38 12.82
CA PHE A 958 16.41 24.07 13.25
C PHE A 958 17.50 23.45 14.12
N ASN A 959 17.14 22.94 15.29
CA ASN A 959 18.07 22.26 16.20
C ASN A 959 17.29 21.27 17.06
N MET A 960 17.36 19.99 16.72
CA MET A 960 16.56 18.95 17.35
C MET A 960 17.40 17.70 17.61
N VAL A 961 17.27 17.15 18.81
CA VAL A 961 17.71 15.78 19.11
C VAL A 961 16.70 14.82 18.51
N MET A 962 17.15 13.85 17.72
CA MET A 962 16.33 12.92 16.97
C MET A 962 16.64 11.48 17.39
N PRO A 963 16.07 10.98 18.51
CA PRO A 963 16.35 9.63 19.01
C PRO A 963 16.02 8.50 18.02
N ALA A 964 15.14 8.77 17.04
CA ALA A 964 14.82 7.80 15.99
C ALA A 964 16.04 7.44 15.12
N LEU A 965 17.02 8.33 15.05
CA LEU A 965 18.26 8.20 14.28
C LEU A 965 19.41 7.58 15.08
N ASP A 966 19.27 7.46 16.40
CA ASP A 966 20.28 6.85 17.26
C ASP A 966 20.51 5.39 16.84
N ASN A 967 21.78 4.98 16.83
CA ASN A 967 22.22 3.64 16.46
C ASN A 967 21.79 3.18 15.05
N LYS A 968 21.67 4.10 14.07
CA LYS A 968 21.24 3.76 12.70
C LYS A 968 22.02 4.53 11.63
N ALA A 969 22.09 3.95 10.43
CA ALA A 969 22.44 4.68 9.21
C ALA A 969 21.18 5.32 8.61
N PHE A 970 21.28 6.57 8.14
CA PHE A 970 20.16 7.30 7.56
C PHE A 970 20.61 8.33 6.51
N THR A 971 19.68 8.88 5.75
CA THR A 971 19.89 10.05 4.88
C THR A 971 18.97 11.18 5.33
N LEU A 972 19.43 12.42 5.18
CA LEU A 972 18.66 13.63 5.46
C LEU A 972 18.14 14.22 4.16
N ILE A 973 16.90 14.70 4.17
CA ILE A 973 16.23 15.22 2.98
C ILE A 973 15.62 16.57 3.29
N TRP A 974 15.85 17.54 2.41
CA TRP A 974 15.16 18.82 2.40
C TRP A 974 14.33 18.93 1.13
N ARG A 975 13.02 19.10 1.31
CA ARG A 975 12.06 19.23 0.23
C ARG A 975 11.61 20.67 0.10
N TRP A 976 11.42 21.13 -1.14
CA TRP A 976 10.57 22.27 -1.42
C TRP A 976 9.33 21.78 -2.13
N TYR A 977 8.18 22.14 -1.57
CA TYR A 977 6.87 21.84 -2.10
C TYR A 977 6.17 23.15 -2.43
N ASN A 978 5.62 23.26 -3.63
CA ASN A 978 4.68 24.34 -3.96
C ASN A 978 3.53 23.83 -4.84
N ASP A 979 2.38 24.44 -4.69
CA ASP A 979 1.23 24.24 -5.58
C ASP A 979 1.29 25.20 -6.78
N SER A 980 0.25 25.19 -7.64
CA SER A 980 0.20 26.00 -8.87
C SER A 980 -0.80 27.17 -8.78
N ILE A 981 -1.13 27.65 -7.58
CA ILE A 981 -2.22 28.61 -7.36
C ILE A 981 -1.68 30.03 -7.16
N ALA A 982 -0.79 30.24 -6.19
CA ALA A 982 -0.23 31.56 -5.90
C ALA A 982 1.27 31.48 -5.56
N ALA A 983 2.07 32.33 -6.19
CA ALA A 983 3.51 32.36 -5.97
C ALA A 983 3.90 33.48 -4.99
N GLY A 984 4.50 33.10 -3.86
CA GLY A 984 5.24 33.98 -2.98
C GLY A 984 6.58 34.42 -3.59
N PRO A 985 7.19 35.50 -3.07
CA PRO A 985 8.42 36.06 -3.62
C PRO A 985 9.69 35.26 -3.27
N TYR A 986 9.62 34.30 -2.35
CA TYR A 986 10.76 33.57 -1.82
C TYR A 986 10.41 32.09 -1.63
N SER A 987 11.36 31.21 -1.94
CA SER A 987 11.22 29.75 -1.83
C SER A 987 11.75 29.24 -0.49
N PHE A 988 12.75 28.36 -0.49
CA PHE A 988 13.38 27.80 0.69
C PHE A 988 14.88 27.74 0.51
N SER A 989 15.59 28.08 1.58
CA SER A 989 17.04 27.97 1.65
C SER A 989 17.49 27.45 3.00
N ILE A 990 18.56 26.66 2.98
CA ILE A 990 19.20 26.08 4.16
C ILE A 990 20.71 26.31 4.13
N ASP A 991 21.32 26.38 5.31
CA ASP A 991 22.75 26.54 5.49
C ASP A 991 23.23 25.93 6.82
N ASN A 992 24.54 25.76 7.00
CA ASN A 992 25.19 25.32 8.24
C ASN A 992 24.61 24.01 8.80
N ILE A 993 24.47 23.01 7.93
CA ILE A 993 23.98 21.69 8.33
C ILE A 993 25.05 21.03 9.19
N LEU A 994 24.66 20.66 10.40
CA LEU A 994 25.52 20.00 11.37
C LEU A 994 24.72 18.87 12.00
N VAL A 995 25.17 17.64 11.77
CA VAL A 995 24.70 16.45 12.48
C VAL A 995 25.78 16.05 13.46
N THR A 996 25.40 15.96 14.72
CA THR A 996 26.29 15.55 15.80
C THR A 996 25.65 14.46 16.62
N GLY A 997 26.44 13.63 17.29
CA GLY A 997 25.93 12.71 18.32
C GLY A 997 26.99 12.44 19.36
N GLN A 998 26.67 11.66 20.38
CA GLN A 998 27.62 11.19 21.38
C GLN A 998 28.23 9.86 20.92
N ALA A 999 29.57 9.85 20.84
CA ALA A 999 30.34 8.65 20.53
C ALA A 999 30.11 7.55 21.57
N ALA A 1000 30.38 6.31 21.17
CA ALA A 1000 30.47 5.19 22.10
C ALA A 1000 31.60 5.47 23.10
N ALA A 1001 31.32 5.39 24.40
CA ALA A 1001 32.33 5.62 25.42
C ALA A 1001 33.39 4.51 25.35
N VAL A 1002 34.60 4.80 25.85
CA VAL A 1002 35.52 3.71 26.21
C VAL A 1002 34.96 3.03 27.44
N GLU A 1003 34.77 1.72 27.37
CA GLU A 1003 34.26 0.94 28.49
C GLU A 1003 35.24 0.99 29.69
N GLY A 1004 34.70 1.26 30.86
CA GLY A 1004 35.45 1.41 32.11
C GLY A 1004 34.68 0.94 33.36
N ASP A 1005 33.47 0.42 33.21
CA ASP A 1005 32.64 -0.10 34.29
C ASP A 1005 32.95 -1.59 34.57
N LEU A 1006 32.90 -1.93 35.85
CA LEU A 1006 33.29 -3.24 36.34
C LEU A 1006 32.30 -4.31 35.89
N ALA A 1007 32.81 -5.42 35.37
CA ALA A 1007 32.07 -6.58 34.88
C ALA A 1007 31.24 -6.34 33.60
N ASN A 1008 31.39 -5.18 32.95
CA ASN A 1008 30.88 -5.00 31.60
C ASN A 1008 31.69 -5.86 30.62
N SER A 1009 30.98 -6.45 29.66
CA SER A 1009 31.53 -7.49 28.80
C SER A 1009 30.79 -7.57 27.48
N ASP A 1010 31.47 -8.18 26.52
CA ASP A 1010 30.90 -8.60 25.26
C ASP A 1010 31.45 -9.98 24.87
N SER A 1011 30.68 -10.76 24.12
CA SER A 1011 31.03 -12.12 23.70
C SER A 1011 30.75 -12.37 22.24
N GLU A 1012 31.79 -12.51 21.44
CA GLU A 1012 31.66 -12.67 19.99
C GLU A 1012 32.42 -13.87 19.42
N THR A 1013 31.93 -14.38 18.30
CA THR A 1013 32.60 -15.49 17.60
C THR A 1013 33.77 -14.94 16.79
N VAL A 1014 35.01 -15.35 17.11
CA VAL A 1014 36.20 -14.86 16.40
C VAL A 1014 36.83 -15.96 15.55
N LYS A 1015 36.56 -15.90 14.24
CA LYS A 1015 37.12 -16.83 13.25
C LYS A 1015 38.46 -16.35 12.69
N THR A 1016 39.09 -17.19 11.85
CA THR A 1016 40.39 -16.90 11.25
C THR A 1016 40.28 -15.74 10.26
N GLY A 1017 41.02 -14.66 10.51
CA GLY A 1017 41.08 -13.50 9.61
C GLY A 1017 40.01 -12.43 9.85
N ASN A 1018 39.04 -12.68 10.74
CA ASN A 1018 38.04 -11.69 11.12
C ASN A 1018 38.67 -10.53 11.90
N GLN A 1019 38.00 -9.37 11.88
CA GLN A 1019 38.24 -8.25 12.77
C GLN A 1019 36.93 -7.98 13.51
N ILE A 1020 36.93 -8.25 14.82
CA ILE A 1020 35.72 -8.17 15.64
C ILE A 1020 35.90 -7.07 16.68
N TYR A 1021 34.91 -6.18 16.76
CA TYR A 1021 34.83 -5.13 17.75
C TYR A 1021 34.03 -5.65 18.95
N PHE A 1022 34.61 -5.49 20.15
CA PHE A 1022 33.93 -5.87 21.38
C PHE A 1022 33.27 -4.64 22.00
N ILE A 1023 31.94 -4.60 21.98
CA ILE A 1023 31.11 -3.51 22.47
C ILE A 1023 30.23 -4.03 23.61
N SER A 1024 30.40 -3.45 24.80
CA SER A 1024 29.69 -3.84 26.02
C SER A 1024 28.18 -4.00 25.81
N ASP A 1025 27.68 -5.19 26.12
CA ASP A 1025 26.25 -5.51 26.08
C ASP A 1025 25.42 -4.67 27.06
N GLN A 1026 26.06 -4.08 28.07
CA GLN A 1026 25.38 -3.40 29.17
C GLN A 1026 25.07 -1.94 28.83
N ASP A 1027 25.95 -1.25 28.11
CA ASP A 1027 25.86 0.19 27.90
C ASP A 1027 26.43 0.70 26.56
N GLY A 1028 26.91 -0.18 25.69
CA GLY A 1028 27.47 0.18 24.39
C GLY A 1028 28.89 0.75 24.45
N GLY A 1029 29.59 0.65 25.59
CA GLY A 1029 30.99 1.04 25.71
C GLY A 1029 31.93 0.15 24.90
N VAL A 1030 32.90 0.72 24.19
CA VAL A 1030 33.89 -0.04 23.43
C VAL A 1030 34.98 -0.58 24.36
N LEU A 1031 35.13 -1.90 24.36
CA LEU A 1031 36.12 -2.61 25.16
C LEU A 1031 37.44 -2.80 24.41
N GLY A 1032 37.38 -3.31 23.18
CA GLY A 1032 38.56 -3.76 22.44
C GLY A 1032 38.28 -4.28 21.04
N ILE A 1033 39.35 -4.66 20.35
CA ILE A 1033 39.29 -5.32 19.04
C ILE A 1033 40.15 -6.57 19.11
N ILE A 1034 39.66 -7.68 18.56
CA ILE A 1034 40.48 -8.86 18.28
C ILE A 1034 40.49 -9.10 16.78
N GLU A 1035 41.68 -9.28 16.22
CA GLU A 1035 41.87 -9.46 14.78
C GLU A 1035 43.05 -10.40 14.48
N ASN A 1036 43.17 -10.83 13.22
CA ASN A 1036 44.28 -11.66 12.72
C ASN A 1036 44.49 -12.96 13.53
N ALA A 1037 43.40 -13.57 14.02
CA ALA A 1037 43.47 -14.87 14.69
C ALA A 1037 44.02 -15.94 13.73
N SER A 1038 45.00 -16.71 14.19
CA SER A 1038 45.67 -17.76 13.38
C SER A 1038 44.80 -19.01 13.13
N VAL A 1039 43.76 -19.19 13.93
CA VAL A 1039 42.77 -20.27 13.88
C VAL A 1039 41.46 -19.71 14.44
N ASP A 1040 40.37 -20.43 14.23
CA ASP A 1040 39.09 -20.18 14.90
C ASP A 1040 39.24 -20.27 16.43
N LEU A 1041 38.84 -19.19 17.10
CA LEU A 1041 38.92 -19.02 18.56
C LEU A 1041 37.63 -19.44 19.27
N GLY A 1042 36.57 -19.75 18.53
CA GLY A 1042 35.23 -20.00 19.07
C GLY A 1042 34.60 -18.73 19.63
N CYS A 1043 33.80 -18.90 20.67
CA CYS A 1043 33.20 -17.80 21.41
C CYS A 1043 34.27 -17.16 22.30
N VAL A 1044 34.57 -15.88 22.05
CA VAL A 1044 35.52 -15.10 22.81
C VAL A 1044 34.75 -14.10 23.66
N THR A 1045 34.96 -14.10 24.97
CA THR A 1045 34.41 -13.09 25.89
C THR A 1045 35.51 -12.14 26.29
N LEU A 1046 35.27 -10.84 26.17
CA LEU A 1046 36.15 -9.79 26.64
C LEU A 1046 35.43 -8.96 27.69
N ASN A 1047 35.96 -8.89 28.91
CA ASN A 1047 35.31 -8.21 30.03
C ASN A 1047 36.28 -7.37 30.87
N VAL A 1048 35.75 -6.33 31.51
CA VAL A 1048 36.49 -5.53 32.49
C VAL A 1048 36.43 -6.22 33.86
N GLU A 1049 37.54 -6.77 34.31
CA GLU A 1049 37.66 -7.52 35.57
C GLU A 1049 38.01 -6.63 36.76
N GLU A 1050 38.75 -5.54 36.53
CA GLU A 1050 39.07 -4.53 37.53
C GLU A 1050 38.97 -3.13 36.93
N VAL A 1051 38.70 -2.14 37.79
CA VAL A 1051 38.60 -0.72 37.42
C VAL A 1051 39.48 0.13 38.33
N GLY A 1052 40.11 1.15 37.76
CA GLY A 1052 40.96 2.08 38.51
C GLY A 1052 42.02 2.74 37.64
N ILE A 1053 42.86 3.57 38.26
CA ILE A 1053 43.89 4.34 37.55
C ILE A 1053 45.19 3.53 37.43
N THR A 1054 45.83 3.19 38.55
CA THR A 1054 47.07 2.40 38.57
C THR A 1054 47.19 1.56 39.83
N ALA A 1055 47.83 0.40 39.72
CA ALA A 1055 48.18 -0.50 40.81
C ALA A 1055 49.64 -0.97 40.67
N SER A 1056 50.23 -1.40 41.79
CA SER A 1056 51.63 -1.85 41.84
C SER A 1056 51.67 -3.36 42.02
N TYR A 1057 52.51 -4.03 41.24
CA TYR A 1057 52.71 -5.46 41.40
C TYR A 1057 53.37 -5.80 42.74
N SER A 1058 53.04 -6.98 43.26
CA SER A 1058 53.71 -7.52 44.45
C SER A 1058 55.03 -8.24 44.14
N ASN A 1059 55.19 -8.80 42.93
CA ASN A 1059 56.27 -9.75 42.62
C ASN A 1059 57.13 -9.39 41.39
N ILE A 1060 56.83 -8.32 40.66
CA ILE A 1060 57.68 -7.76 39.59
C ILE A 1060 57.85 -6.26 39.77
N THR A 1061 58.80 -5.68 39.04
CA THR A 1061 59.06 -4.24 39.08
C THR A 1061 58.17 -3.49 38.08
N GLY A 1062 57.69 -2.30 38.45
CA GLY A 1062 56.83 -1.47 37.62
C GLY A 1062 55.42 -1.36 38.22
N LYS A 1063 54.49 -0.84 37.42
CA LYS A 1063 53.07 -0.70 37.77
C LYS A 1063 52.21 -1.12 36.59
N HIS A 1064 50.94 -1.44 36.85
CA HIS A 1064 49.94 -1.66 35.82
C HIS A 1064 48.75 -0.72 35.91
N SER A 1065 47.94 -0.70 34.86
CA SER A 1065 46.66 0.02 34.83
C SER A 1065 45.73 -0.56 35.87
N GLY A 1066 44.95 0.29 36.53
CA GLY A 1066 43.91 -0.17 37.43
C GLY A 1066 42.72 -0.80 36.69
N LYS A 1067 42.53 -0.44 35.41
CA LYS A 1067 41.66 -1.20 34.51
C LYS A 1067 42.38 -2.47 34.02
N VAL A 1068 41.74 -3.61 34.24
CA VAL A 1068 42.21 -4.94 33.87
C VAL A 1068 41.13 -5.61 33.02
N PHE A 1069 41.54 -6.17 31.89
CA PHE A 1069 40.66 -6.95 31.02
C PHE A 1069 40.90 -8.44 31.26
N LYS A 1070 39.85 -9.23 31.24
CA LYS A 1070 39.97 -10.67 31.12
C LYS A 1070 39.38 -11.07 29.76
N ILE A 1071 40.13 -11.89 29.05
CA ILE A 1071 39.74 -12.41 27.75
C ILE A 1071 39.70 -13.92 27.89
N GLU A 1072 38.58 -14.53 27.54
CA GLU A 1072 38.35 -15.97 27.55
C GLU A 1072 37.89 -16.42 26.17
N ALA A 1073 38.25 -17.64 25.79
CA ALA A 1073 37.85 -18.21 24.51
C ALA A 1073 37.61 -19.71 24.68
N ASP A 1074 36.55 -20.24 24.08
CA ASP A 1074 36.15 -21.64 24.23
C ASP A 1074 36.55 -22.55 23.05
N GLY A 1075 37.12 -21.98 21.97
CA GLY A 1075 37.55 -22.72 20.80
C GLY A 1075 38.59 -23.79 21.09
N ALA A 1076 38.48 -24.93 20.42
CA ALA A 1076 39.31 -26.11 20.68
C ALA A 1076 40.82 -25.86 20.59
N ASN A 1077 41.24 -24.88 19.78
CA ASN A 1077 42.66 -24.51 19.57
C ASN A 1077 43.03 -23.13 20.14
N ALA A 1078 42.10 -22.46 20.83
CA ALA A 1078 42.26 -21.09 21.32
C ALA A 1078 43.49 -20.93 22.23
N SER A 1079 43.80 -21.93 23.06
CA SER A 1079 44.96 -21.90 23.97
C SER A 1079 46.33 -21.76 23.28
N THR A 1080 46.43 -22.15 22.00
CA THR A 1080 47.66 -22.09 21.20
C THR A 1080 47.62 -21.09 20.06
N ALA A 1081 46.47 -20.43 19.86
CA ALA A 1081 46.25 -19.48 18.78
C ALA A 1081 46.99 -18.17 19.04
N THR A 1082 47.54 -17.57 17.98
CA THR A 1082 47.98 -16.18 17.99
C THR A 1082 46.89 -15.25 17.47
N TYR A 1083 46.75 -14.07 18.05
CA TYR A 1083 45.83 -13.02 17.62
C TYR A 1083 46.41 -11.65 17.99
N ASP A 1084 45.96 -10.61 17.29
CA ASP A 1084 46.20 -9.24 17.70
C ASP A 1084 45.04 -8.76 18.57
N VAL A 1085 45.37 -8.08 19.67
CA VAL A 1085 44.40 -7.42 20.54
C VAL A 1085 44.70 -5.94 20.60
N THR A 1086 43.66 -5.12 20.44
CA THR A 1086 43.68 -3.68 20.67
C THR A 1086 42.79 -3.36 21.86
N LEU A 1087 43.33 -2.71 22.90
CA LEU A 1087 42.59 -2.36 24.11
C LEU A 1087 42.46 -0.84 24.25
N TYR A 1088 41.27 -0.39 24.67
CA TYR A 1088 40.93 1.03 24.80
C TYR A 1088 41.06 1.51 26.25
N PHE A 1089 41.68 2.67 26.43
CA PHE A 1089 41.81 3.35 27.72
C PHE A 1089 41.53 4.84 27.56
N THR A 1090 40.75 5.40 28.47
CA THR A 1090 40.56 6.85 28.60
C THR A 1090 41.85 7.51 29.11
N ASP A 1091 42.08 8.77 28.75
CA ASP A 1091 43.20 9.54 29.31
C ASP A 1091 43.09 9.67 30.84
N ALA A 1092 41.86 9.62 31.40
CA ALA A 1092 41.61 9.64 32.84
C ALA A 1092 42.19 8.41 33.56
N GLU A 1093 41.98 7.21 32.99
CA GLU A 1093 42.54 5.95 33.48
C GLU A 1093 44.07 5.92 33.42
N LEU A 1094 44.68 6.70 32.52
CA LEU A 1094 46.13 6.74 32.32
C LEU A 1094 46.85 7.82 33.14
N THR A 1095 46.13 8.65 33.91
CA THR A 1095 46.70 9.74 34.70
C THR A 1095 47.73 9.30 35.75
N GLY A 1096 47.74 8.02 36.12
CA GLY A 1096 48.69 7.44 37.08
C GLY A 1096 50.09 7.15 36.52
N PHE A 1097 50.30 7.29 35.21
CA PHE A 1097 51.55 6.96 34.53
C PHE A 1097 52.36 8.18 34.10
N THR A 1098 53.68 8.03 34.09
CA THR A 1098 54.61 9.12 33.80
C THR A 1098 54.73 9.38 32.30
N ASP A 1099 54.73 8.30 31.52
CA ASP A 1099 54.75 8.34 30.06
C ASP A 1099 53.76 7.31 29.50
N PRO A 1100 52.47 7.70 29.31
CA PRO A 1100 51.48 6.84 28.68
C PRO A 1100 51.92 6.30 27.31
N GLY A 1101 52.78 7.03 26.57
CA GLY A 1101 53.26 6.58 25.26
C GLY A 1101 54.24 5.40 25.33
N ALA A 1102 54.83 5.13 26.50
CA ALA A 1102 55.77 4.04 26.73
C ALA A 1102 55.14 2.77 27.30
N LEU A 1103 53.84 2.79 27.62
CA LEU A 1103 53.13 1.64 28.17
C LEU A 1103 53.04 0.51 27.14
N LYS A 1104 53.02 -0.71 27.65
CA LYS A 1104 52.88 -1.95 26.87
C LYS A 1104 51.78 -2.81 27.45
N ILE A 1105 51.20 -3.72 26.66
CA ILE A 1105 50.23 -4.66 27.20
C ILE A 1105 50.99 -5.79 27.91
N ILE A 1106 50.59 -6.10 29.14
CA ILE A 1106 51.01 -7.30 29.86
C ILE A 1106 49.87 -8.30 29.87
N LYS A 1107 50.19 -9.56 29.64
CA LYS A 1107 49.30 -10.71 29.81
C LYS A 1107 49.83 -11.57 30.95
N VAL A 1108 48.98 -11.95 31.91
CA VAL A 1108 49.37 -12.77 33.08
C VAL A 1108 48.52 -14.03 33.14
N SER A 1109 49.12 -15.20 33.28
CA SER A 1109 48.43 -16.47 33.51
C SER A 1109 47.93 -16.55 34.97
N GLY A 1110 46.78 -15.95 35.27
CA GLY A 1110 46.21 -15.80 36.61
C GLY A 1110 45.62 -14.40 36.81
N ALA A 1111 45.47 -13.96 38.06
CA ALA A 1111 45.15 -12.55 38.35
C ALA A 1111 46.32 -11.64 37.95
N ILE A 1112 46.04 -10.39 37.59
CA ILE A 1112 47.09 -9.48 37.09
C ILE A 1112 48.23 -9.26 38.12
N ASP A 1113 47.86 -9.22 39.41
CA ASP A 1113 48.78 -9.01 40.54
C ASP A 1113 49.72 -10.20 40.82
N ASP A 1114 49.43 -11.38 40.26
CA ASP A 1114 50.24 -12.59 40.41
C ASP A 1114 51.43 -12.63 39.45
N ALA A 1115 51.63 -11.61 38.62
CA ALA A 1115 52.78 -11.52 37.72
C ALA A 1115 54.10 -11.65 38.50
N SER A 1116 54.92 -12.65 38.17
CA SER A 1116 56.16 -12.95 38.92
C SER A 1116 57.30 -13.39 38.00
N ASP A 1117 58.47 -12.77 38.17
CA ASP A 1117 59.72 -13.19 37.52
C ASP A 1117 60.13 -14.61 37.94
N GLY A 1118 59.74 -15.04 39.14
CA GLY A 1118 60.07 -16.36 39.69
C GLY A 1118 59.27 -17.50 39.05
N SER A 1119 58.03 -17.22 38.63
CA SER A 1119 57.17 -18.21 37.96
C SER A 1119 57.20 -18.10 36.43
N GLY A 1120 57.60 -16.96 35.88
CA GLY A 1120 57.60 -16.70 34.44
C GLY A 1120 56.19 -16.73 33.85
N ASN A 1121 55.18 -16.35 34.63
CA ASN A 1121 53.76 -16.49 34.28
C ASN A 1121 53.19 -15.30 33.49
N TYR A 1122 54.02 -14.40 32.95
CA TYR A 1122 53.56 -13.22 32.23
C TYR A 1122 54.36 -12.96 30.94
N ILE A 1123 53.74 -12.23 30.01
CA ILE A 1123 54.33 -11.78 28.75
C ILE A 1123 54.01 -10.30 28.57
N ILE A 1124 55.01 -9.49 28.21
CA ILE A 1124 54.83 -8.07 27.88
C ILE A 1124 55.09 -7.87 26.39
N ALA A 1125 54.13 -7.28 25.68
CA ALA A 1125 54.22 -7.04 24.25
C ALA A 1125 53.46 -5.77 23.83
N GLY A 1126 53.63 -5.39 22.56
CA GLY A 1126 52.92 -4.28 21.96
C GLY A 1126 53.45 -2.89 22.30
N SER A 1127 52.66 -1.90 21.89
CA SER A 1127 52.91 -0.48 22.06
C SER A 1127 51.61 0.31 21.90
N LEU A 1128 51.68 1.61 22.19
CA LEU A 1128 50.66 2.58 21.79
C LEU A 1128 50.39 2.45 20.27
N LEU A 1129 49.12 2.31 19.91
CA LEU A 1129 48.64 2.30 18.53
C LEU A 1129 48.14 3.69 18.14
N GLU A 1130 47.26 4.28 18.95
CA GLU A 1130 46.61 5.56 18.66
C GLU A 1130 46.54 6.45 19.91
N THR A 1131 46.62 7.77 19.71
CA THR A 1131 46.24 8.77 20.72
C THR A 1131 45.23 9.73 20.11
N ASN A 1132 44.01 9.72 20.64
CA ASN A 1132 42.94 10.62 20.23
C ASN A 1132 42.65 11.61 21.35
N ALA A 1133 43.43 12.70 21.40
CA ALA A 1133 43.33 13.71 22.44
C ALA A 1133 42.00 14.47 22.43
N ALA A 1134 41.31 14.53 21.28
CA ALA A 1134 40.01 15.20 21.16
C ALA A 1134 38.91 14.38 21.83
N GLN A 1135 38.95 13.07 21.66
CA GLN A 1135 38.00 12.10 22.23
C GLN A 1135 38.48 11.49 23.56
N GLN A 1136 39.61 11.97 24.07
CA GLN A 1136 40.21 11.63 25.37
C GLN A 1136 40.48 10.14 25.58
N TYR A 1137 40.93 9.42 24.54
CA TYR A 1137 41.31 8.01 24.66
C TYR A 1137 42.63 7.68 23.94
N ARG A 1138 43.18 6.52 24.31
CA ARG A 1138 44.34 5.88 23.70
C ARG A 1138 44.09 4.40 23.52
N THR A 1139 44.67 3.85 22.46
CA THR A 1139 44.63 2.41 22.19
C THR A 1139 46.02 1.82 22.18
N TYR A 1140 46.14 0.58 22.63
CA TYR A 1140 47.39 -0.17 22.64
C TYR A 1140 47.15 -1.47 21.92
N LYS A 1141 48.08 -1.86 21.04
CA LYS A 1141 47.97 -3.08 20.23
C LYS A 1141 49.14 -4.01 20.48
N ALA A 1142 48.86 -5.29 20.64
CA ALA A 1142 49.85 -6.34 20.84
C ALA A 1142 49.41 -7.65 20.20
N ASN A 1143 50.37 -8.50 19.88
CA ASN A 1143 50.12 -9.88 19.45
C ASN A 1143 50.39 -10.83 20.63
N PHE A 1144 49.47 -11.74 20.92
CA PHE A 1144 49.60 -12.72 21.99
C PHE A 1144 49.24 -14.13 21.55
N THR A 1145 49.73 -15.12 22.31
CA THR A 1145 49.30 -16.52 22.20
C THR A 1145 48.46 -16.91 23.41
N GLY A 1146 47.25 -17.43 23.20
CA GLY A 1146 46.30 -17.86 24.24
C GLY A 1146 45.62 -16.72 25.02
N PHE A 1147 44.73 -17.04 25.96
CA PHE A 1147 43.82 -16.10 26.63
C PHE A 1147 44.04 -16.06 28.15
N SER A 1148 43.85 -14.91 28.79
CA SER A 1148 44.05 -14.71 30.25
C SER A 1148 43.64 -13.29 30.68
N THR A 1149 44.27 -12.74 31.71
CA THR A 1149 44.13 -11.35 32.16
C THR A 1149 45.17 -10.43 31.52
N PHE A 1150 44.76 -9.20 31.22
CA PHE A 1150 45.50 -8.19 30.48
C PHE A 1150 45.41 -6.83 31.15
N ALA A 1151 46.51 -6.09 31.15
CA ALA A 1151 46.55 -4.69 31.60
C ALA A 1151 47.62 -3.92 30.83
N LEU A 1152 47.70 -2.61 31.01
CA LEU A 1152 48.87 -1.84 30.60
C LEU A 1152 49.94 -1.90 31.68
N HIS A 1153 51.18 -2.07 31.27
CA HIS A 1153 52.36 -2.13 32.12
C HIS A 1153 53.26 -0.93 31.82
N GLU A 1154 53.64 -0.20 32.87
CA GLU A 1154 54.74 0.77 32.81
C GLU A 1154 56.04 0.02 33.13
N PRO A 1155 56.86 -0.29 32.11
CA PRO A 1155 58.21 -0.73 32.39
C PRO A 1155 58.90 0.41 33.13
N ASN A 1156 59.51 0.10 34.28
CA ASN A 1156 60.24 1.10 35.05
C ASN A 1156 61.12 1.91 34.10
N THR A 1157 60.92 3.23 34.04
CA THR A 1157 61.85 4.14 33.37
C THR A 1157 63.21 3.81 33.94
N LEU A 1158 64.07 3.21 33.10
CA LEU A 1158 65.48 2.91 33.31
C LEU A 1158 65.80 2.69 34.78
N SER A 1159 65.92 1.44 35.24
CA SER A 1159 66.42 1.21 36.61
C SER A 1159 67.70 2.05 36.77
N ASN A 1160 67.58 3.13 37.56
CA ASN A 1160 68.71 4.01 37.80
C ASN A 1160 69.49 3.25 38.85
N THR A 1161 70.43 2.43 38.40
CA THR A 1161 71.37 1.86 39.34
C THR A 1161 72.27 3.02 39.78
N GLU A 1162 71.92 3.63 40.90
CA GLU A 1162 72.72 4.69 41.51
C GLU A 1162 73.90 4.04 42.23
N PHE A 1163 75.10 4.51 41.90
CA PHE A 1163 76.33 4.13 42.60
C PHE A 1163 76.96 5.36 43.22
N GLU A 1164 77.33 5.28 44.49
CA GLU A 1164 78.34 6.20 45.00
C GLU A 1164 79.73 5.74 44.54
N THR A 1165 80.64 6.69 44.25
CA THR A 1165 82.03 6.35 43.86
C THR A 1165 82.78 5.47 44.87
N SER A 1166 82.28 5.36 46.10
CA SER A 1166 82.78 4.52 47.20
C SER A 1166 82.37 3.05 47.09
N GLU A 1167 81.35 2.72 46.30
CA GLU A 1167 80.74 1.37 46.20
C GLU A 1167 81.31 0.52 45.06
N PHE A 1168 82.31 1.02 44.33
CA PHE A 1168 82.95 0.28 43.24
C PHE A 1168 83.80 -0.89 43.75
N GLN A 1169 83.19 -2.06 43.92
CA GLN A 1169 83.88 -3.32 44.24
C GLN A 1169 83.97 -4.28 43.05
N ILE A 1170 84.89 -5.24 43.16
CA ILE A 1170 85.71 -5.86 42.10
C ILE A 1170 84.93 -6.77 41.11
N TYR A 1171 83.62 -6.91 41.26
CA TYR A 1171 82.77 -7.76 40.42
C TYR A 1171 81.94 -6.92 39.43
N PRO A 1172 81.74 -7.39 38.19
CA PRO A 1172 80.91 -6.68 37.22
C PRO A 1172 79.44 -6.68 37.68
N THR A 1173 78.83 -5.50 37.72
CA THR A 1173 77.39 -5.37 37.96
C THR A 1173 76.65 -5.75 36.68
N LEU A 1174 75.65 -6.62 36.78
CA LEU A 1174 74.74 -6.91 35.69
C LEU A 1174 73.76 -5.75 35.53
N ILE A 1175 73.67 -5.22 34.32
CA ILE A 1175 72.85 -4.09 33.91
C ILE A 1175 72.06 -4.53 32.68
N SER A 1176 70.79 -4.19 32.60
CA SER A 1176 69.95 -4.55 31.45
C SER A 1176 70.28 -3.68 30.25
N ASN A 1177 70.00 -4.17 29.04
CA ASN A 1177 70.05 -3.31 27.86
C ASN A 1177 68.95 -2.23 27.96
N ASN A 1178 69.24 -0.99 27.57
CA ASN A 1178 68.43 0.21 27.88
C ASN A 1178 68.24 0.48 29.39
N GLU A 1179 69.33 0.69 30.14
CA GLU A 1179 69.37 1.21 31.53
C GLU A 1179 70.24 2.50 31.60
N ASN A 1180 70.00 3.35 32.60
CA ASN A 1180 70.85 4.52 32.86
C ASN A 1180 71.66 4.27 34.14
N ILE A 1181 72.98 4.39 34.03
CA ILE A 1181 73.90 4.31 35.17
C ILE A 1181 74.06 5.72 35.72
N THR A 1182 73.61 5.97 36.95
CA THR A 1182 73.75 7.28 37.59
C THR A 1182 74.85 7.20 38.65
N VAL A 1183 75.91 8.01 38.49
CA VAL A 1183 77.05 8.02 39.41
C VAL A 1183 77.08 9.30 40.20
N LYS A 1184 77.03 9.16 41.53
CA LYS A 1184 77.15 10.26 42.49
C LYS A 1184 78.53 10.29 43.10
N SER A 1185 79.14 11.48 43.08
CA SER A 1185 80.43 11.73 43.73
C SER A 1185 80.25 12.69 44.90
N VAL A 1186 80.62 12.23 46.10
CA VAL A 1186 80.53 12.99 47.37
C VAL A 1186 81.79 13.82 47.66
N ALA A 1187 82.88 13.60 46.92
CA ALA A 1187 84.19 14.20 47.23
C ALA A 1187 84.79 15.07 46.11
N ASN A 1188 84.46 14.84 44.83
CA ASN A 1188 85.04 15.55 43.68
C ASN A 1188 84.02 15.72 42.54
N LEU A 1189 84.15 16.76 41.71
CA LEU A 1189 83.32 16.93 40.50
C LEU A 1189 83.59 15.80 39.48
N ILE A 1190 82.54 15.31 38.82
CA ILE A 1190 82.65 14.42 37.66
C ILE A 1190 82.80 15.30 36.43
N GLU A 1191 84.03 15.41 35.91
CA GLU A 1191 84.34 16.18 34.70
C GLU A 1191 84.04 15.38 33.43
N THR A 1192 84.32 14.07 33.46
CA THR A 1192 84.14 13.16 32.33
C THR A 1192 83.70 11.77 32.74
N THR A 1193 82.85 11.16 31.93
CA THR A 1193 82.51 9.73 31.96
C THR A 1193 82.89 9.12 30.61
N SER A 1194 83.37 7.88 30.58
CA SER A 1194 83.80 7.21 29.35
C SER A 1194 83.51 5.72 29.41
N ILE A 1195 82.89 5.16 28.38
CA ILE A 1195 82.62 3.72 28.28
C ILE A 1195 83.67 3.07 27.37
N TYR A 1196 84.26 1.98 27.82
CA TYR A 1196 85.16 1.14 27.05
C TYR A 1196 84.60 -0.28 26.94
N SER A 1197 84.83 -0.94 25.81
CA SER A 1197 84.58 -2.38 25.66
C SER A 1197 85.58 -3.23 26.44
N ILE A 1198 85.30 -4.53 26.59
CA ILE A 1198 86.24 -5.49 27.19
C ILE A 1198 87.63 -5.52 26.52
N THR A 1199 87.71 -5.17 25.23
CA THR A 1199 88.98 -5.11 24.47
C THR A 1199 89.75 -3.80 24.68
N GLY A 1200 89.19 -2.85 25.46
CA GLY A 1200 89.79 -1.55 25.74
C GLY A 1200 89.52 -0.49 24.68
N ALA A 1201 88.67 -0.76 23.68
CA ALA A 1201 88.25 0.26 22.72
C ALA A 1201 87.27 1.24 23.38
N LEU A 1202 87.54 2.54 23.25
CA LEU A 1202 86.64 3.61 23.70
C LEU A 1202 85.38 3.63 22.83
N ILE A 1203 84.22 3.54 23.48
CA ILE A 1203 82.90 3.53 22.83
C ILE A 1203 82.31 4.92 22.83
N HIS A 1204 82.26 5.55 24.01
CA HIS A 1204 81.62 6.85 24.19
C HIS A 1204 82.27 7.63 25.33
N THR A 1205 82.33 8.95 25.21
CA THR A 1205 82.80 9.86 26.26
C THR A 1205 81.85 11.04 26.37
N GLU A 1206 81.47 11.36 27.60
CA GLU A 1206 80.65 12.52 27.91
C GLU A 1206 81.39 13.44 28.90
N LYS A 1207 81.24 14.75 28.72
CA LYS A 1207 81.71 15.77 29.67
C LYS A 1207 80.52 16.27 30.47
N VAL A 1208 80.56 16.07 31.79
CA VAL A 1208 79.36 16.25 32.62
C VAL A 1208 79.51 17.43 33.58
N ASN A 1209 80.69 17.67 34.16
CA ASN A 1209 80.98 18.77 35.08
C ASN A 1209 79.95 18.97 36.22
N THR A 1210 79.53 17.87 36.84
CA THR A 1210 78.51 17.84 37.90
C THR A 1210 78.94 16.88 39.02
N ASN A 1211 78.25 16.91 40.17
CA ASN A 1211 78.44 15.91 41.23
C ASN A 1211 77.58 14.65 41.01
N ASN A 1212 76.74 14.65 39.97
CA ASN A 1212 75.88 13.54 39.58
C ASN A 1212 75.87 13.41 38.04
N ALA A 1213 76.32 12.27 37.52
CA ALA A 1213 76.42 12.01 36.09
C ALA A 1213 75.65 10.76 35.70
N SER A 1214 74.76 10.87 34.71
CA SER A 1214 74.00 9.74 34.17
C SER A 1214 74.59 9.30 32.84
N VAL A 1215 74.72 7.99 32.64
CA VAL A 1215 75.30 7.37 31.44
C VAL A 1215 74.33 6.33 30.90
N SER A 1216 73.90 6.49 29.65
CA SER A 1216 72.94 5.60 29.02
C SER A 1216 73.59 4.36 28.40
N THR A 1217 72.97 3.19 28.58
CA THR A 1217 73.42 1.94 27.96
C THR A 1217 72.69 1.58 26.66
N VAL A 1218 71.78 2.43 26.19
CA VAL A 1218 70.83 2.15 25.09
C VAL A 1218 71.47 1.67 23.77
N ASN A 1219 72.73 2.04 23.51
CA ASN A 1219 73.45 1.66 22.29
C ASN A 1219 74.53 0.60 22.50
N LEU A 1220 74.53 -0.09 23.64
CA LEU A 1220 75.51 -1.14 23.95
C LEU A 1220 74.93 -2.52 23.64
N ALA A 1221 75.68 -3.34 22.92
CA ALA A 1221 75.32 -4.74 22.72
C ALA A 1221 75.55 -5.57 24.01
N ALA A 1222 74.92 -6.74 24.14
CA ALA A 1222 75.18 -7.66 25.25
C ALA A 1222 76.70 -7.96 25.36
N GLY A 1223 77.26 -7.81 26.56
CA GLY A 1223 78.71 -7.92 26.76
C GLY A 1223 79.23 -7.13 27.96
N MET A 1224 80.53 -7.28 28.25
CA MET A 1224 81.18 -6.60 29.37
C MET A 1224 81.81 -5.28 28.95
N TYR A 1225 81.60 -4.24 29.76
CA TYR A 1225 82.06 -2.88 29.54
C TYR A 1225 82.71 -2.30 30.80
N PHE A 1226 83.47 -1.22 30.60
CA PHE A 1226 84.10 -0.44 31.65
C PHE A 1226 83.61 1.01 31.59
N LEU A 1227 83.00 1.51 32.66
CA LEU A 1227 82.73 2.93 32.84
C LEU A 1227 83.91 3.56 33.59
N VAL A 1228 84.57 4.54 32.97
CA VAL A 1228 85.71 5.26 33.52
C VAL A 1228 85.32 6.70 33.81
N ILE A 1229 85.55 7.15 35.04
CA ILE A 1229 85.20 8.48 35.52
C ILE A 1229 86.47 9.26 35.81
N ASN A 1230 86.57 10.47 35.25
CA ASN A 1230 87.74 11.35 35.37
C ASN A 1230 89.07 10.64 35.09
N LYS A 1231 89.07 9.65 34.19
CA LYS A 1231 90.22 8.79 33.82
C LYS A 1231 90.83 7.91 34.93
N ASN A 1232 90.31 7.97 36.17
CA ASN A 1232 90.99 7.36 37.32
C ASN A 1232 90.14 6.30 38.03
N ASN A 1233 88.82 6.41 38.00
CA ASN A 1233 87.91 5.45 38.64
C ASN A 1233 87.26 4.57 37.57
N THR A 1234 87.39 3.26 37.68
CA THR A 1234 86.86 2.30 36.69
C THR A 1234 85.83 1.39 37.34
N PHE A 1235 84.65 1.33 36.73
CA PHE A 1235 83.56 0.47 37.10
C PHE A 1235 83.32 -0.56 36.00
N LYS A 1236 83.09 -1.83 36.37
CA LYS A 1236 82.82 -2.92 35.43
C LYS A 1236 81.34 -3.22 35.43
N PHE A 1237 80.75 -3.33 34.26
CA PHE A 1237 79.36 -3.76 34.14
C PHE A 1237 79.18 -4.71 32.94
N ILE A 1238 78.17 -5.57 33.03
CA ILE A 1238 77.77 -6.48 31.96
C ILE A 1238 76.39 -6.07 31.51
N ILE A 1239 76.24 -5.77 30.23
CA ILE A 1239 74.93 -5.66 29.58
C ILE A 1239 74.41 -7.05 29.30
N LYS A 1240 73.24 -7.37 29.88
CA LYS A 1240 72.52 -8.63 29.64
C LYS A 1240 72.12 -8.78 28.18
#